data_AF-A0A370HCN6-F1
#
_entry.id   AF-A0A370HCN6-F1
#
_cell.length_a   1.000
_cell.length_b   1.000
_cell.length_c   1.000
_cell.angle_alpha   90.00
_cell.angle_beta   90.00
_cell.angle_gamma   90.00
#
_symmetry.space_group_name_H-M   'P 1'
#
loop_
_entity.id
_entity.type
_entity.pdbx_description
1 polymer ?
#
loop_
_entity_poly.entity_id
_entity_poly.type
_entity_poly.pdbx_seq_one_letter_code
_entity_poly.pdbx_strand_id
1 'polypeptide(L)'
;MPDSMDIDPDVLRELAEQHYRVADDTEAWAEPPQSWLDSFIDSYGTIAAPVKRALDDYYNARKNAGYALAGQHRKTGDSLRAAADEFERVDNESARQLGRAGEENGSGPQLQTPTQHQPPAVGPGDSSTAPPPSGVGTPVGDTPAGAVPPGATQAGAPNGAAPGVDGATPSDTAAAGEDSQGPGVGAAQAGGVNGAAVPTGSAVPGGSAVTAPGGVPPTVSAGSGGPGGPGSGPADDRSAQPPTGATGRTDLPPMPIPTPFAAAVSAAKEKEAEPAYMVGDAVDNDLLLARTLLSAVLAAVDSSVLGLNWAVAVMRGPAGAGVFITSNEGRGWLPAELFLPREVSTPWVWDEFLADGSGDAGSPWEGVADPARVLVEFGLSWGAKANARLSALVSSGAIDSGLRTRFSDVPMEGLVGAAYDVDLRVFTPDTADRLGLVGSVESLEHVSAVPDSQVRERCVELAADAHAKVGRTSAATPDAAGSRGVRERILASVQAGRDIPASWWDELRDADDLLAAAMLSQRVDVGRVEPGDLRVDEESAGLRAMVFERRCNELVMLLGEESTRQQLRDAVYAHDQIVKHPRFEEIPAAVSVAEDSRVSRPAVSAGAVSAPEVTGGPPPNAVAAPQTPPTIVAPDTIERS
;
A
#
# COMPACT_ATOMS: atom_id res chain seq x y z
N MET A 1 19.59 30.46 -5.15
CA MET A 1 19.08 30.31 -6.53
C MET A 1 19.11 28.82 -6.80
N PRO A 2 17.98 28.16 -7.10
CA PRO A 2 18.02 26.79 -7.57
C PRO A 2 18.75 26.75 -8.92
N ASP A 3 19.45 25.66 -9.21
CA ASP A 3 20.11 25.47 -10.49
C ASP A 3 19.08 25.55 -11.61
N SER A 4 19.35 26.41 -12.61
CA SER A 4 18.54 26.47 -13.82
C SER A 4 18.76 25.18 -14.60
N MET A 5 17.73 24.33 -14.65
CA MET A 5 17.70 23.19 -15.57
C MET A 5 17.74 23.73 -17.00
N ASP A 6 18.89 23.59 -17.66
CA ASP A 6 19.04 23.83 -19.10
C ASP A 6 18.28 22.74 -19.86
N ILE A 7 17.01 23.01 -20.13
CA ILE A 7 16.15 22.15 -20.96
C ILE A 7 16.20 22.68 -22.39
N ASP A 8 16.65 21.83 -23.31
CA ASP A 8 16.73 22.13 -24.73
C ASP A 8 15.30 22.33 -25.32
N PRO A 9 15.03 23.45 -26.02
CA PRO A 9 13.74 23.68 -26.70
C PRO A 9 13.32 22.56 -27.67
N ASP A 10 14.27 21.86 -28.29
CA ASP A 10 13.94 20.77 -29.21
C ASP A 10 13.45 19.51 -28.48
N VAL A 11 13.90 19.27 -27.23
CA VAL A 11 13.36 18.20 -26.38
C VAL A 11 11.91 18.49 -25.98
N LEU A 12 11.58 19.75 -25.67
CA LEU A 12 10.20 20.17 -25.40
C LEU A 12 9.28 19.96 -26.61
N ARG A 13 9.80 20.17 -27.83
CA ARG A 13 9.06 19.91 -29.08
C ARG A 13 8.87 18.41 -29.33
N GLU A 14 9.88 17.58 -29.08
CA GLU A 14 9.74 16.13 -29.19
C GLU A 14 8.68 15.59 -28.20
N LEU A 15 8.73 16.03 -26.94
CA LEU A 15 7.73 15.67 -25.94
C LEU A 15 6.32 16.12 -26.36
N ALA A 16 6.17 17.33 -26.93
CA ALA A 16 4.90 17.77 -27.50
C ALA A 16 4.39 16.82 -28.59
N GLU A 17 5.26 16.37 -29.51
CA GLU A 17 4.93 15.40 -30.55
C GLU A 17 4.61 13.99 -30.01
N GLN A 18 5.15 13.60 -28.86
CA GLN A 18 4.74 12.39 -28.15
C GLN A 18 3.32 12.56 -27.58
N HIS A 19 3.02 13.68 -26.93
CA HIS A 19 1.67 13.97 -26.42
C HIS A 19 0.60 14.04 -27.53
N TYR A 20 0.89 14.64 -28.70
CA TYR A 20 -0.06 14.65 -29.81
C TYR A 20 -0.34 13.23 -30.35
N ARG A 21 0.69 12.37 -30.47
CA ARG A 21 0.51 10.96 -30.87
C ARG A 21 -0.38 10.20 -29.88
N VAL A 22 -0.10 10.33 -28.57
CA VAL A 22 -0.93 9.69 -27.53
C VAL A 22 -2.38 10.20 -27.57
N ALA A 23 -2.60 11.48 -27.87
CA ALA A 23 -3.96 12.01 -28.05
C ALA A 23 -4.69 11.36 -29.23
N ASP A 24 -4.05 11.27 -30.39
CA ASP A 24 -4.63 10.70 -31.61
C ASP A 24 -4.90 9.18 -31.45
N ASP A 25 -3.97 8.44 -30.83
CA ASP A 25 -4.14 7.03 -30.47
C ASP A 25 -5.29 6.83 -29.46
N THR A 26 -5.44 7.75 -28.49
CA THR A 26 -6.53 7.73 -27.52
C THR A 26 -7.88 8.01 -28.18
N GLU A 27 -7.98 8.95 -29.11
CA GLU A 27 -9.22 9.18 -29.90
C GLU A 27 -9.58 7.95 -30.72
N ALA A 28 -8.61 7.33 -31.41
CA ALA A 28 -8.82 6.12 -32.19
C ALA A 28 -9.29 4.93 -31.32
N TRP A 29 -8.71 4.75 -30.13
CA TRP A 29 -9.13 3.71 -29.18
C TRP A 29 -10.49 3.99 -28.52
N ALA A 30 -10.90 5.26 -28.45
CA ALA A 30 -12.18 5.68 -27.88
C ALA A 30 -13.38 5.46 -28.82
N GLU A 31 -13.16 5.22 -30.11
CA GLU A 31 -14.23 5.00 -31.07
C GLU A 31 -15.04 3.70 -30.79
N PRO A 32 -16.39 3.76 -30.81
CA PRO A 32 -17.23 2.57 -30.68
C PRO A 32 -17.02 1.60 -31.85
N PRO A 33 -17.10 0.28 -31.63
CA PRO A 33 -17.09 -0.73 -32.68
C PRO A 33 -18.44 -0.75 -33.41
N GLN A 34 -18.73 0.31 -34.17
CA GLN A 34 -20.08 0.62 -34.68
C GLN A 34 -20.65 -0.51 -35.54
N SER A 35 -19.84 -1.13 -36.42
CA SER A 35 -20.27 -2.25 -37.27
C SER A 35 -20.71 -3.49 -36.46
N TRP A 36 -20.10 -3.72 -35.30
CA TRP A 36 -20.50 -4.79 -34.38
C TRP A 36 -21.76 -4.42 -33.59
N LEU A 37 -21.87 -3.18 -33.12
CA LEU A 37 -23.09 -2.69 -32.46
C LEU A 37 -24.28 -2.76 -33.42
N ASP A 38 -24.14 -2.29 -34.65
CA ASP A 38 -25.22 -2.27 -35.65
C ASP A 38 -25.71 -3.69 -36.00
N SER A 39 -24.79 -4.67 -36.10
CA SER A 39 -25.11 -6.08 -36.36
C SER A 39 -25.52 -6.90 -35.12
N PHE A 40 -25.56 -6.28 -33.94
CA PHE A 40 -25.85 -6.96 -32.68
C PHE A 40 -27.28 -7.53 -32.61
N ILE A 41 -28.28 -6.80 -33.11
CA ILE A 41 -29.68 -7.28 -33.13
C ILE A 41 -29.87 -8.39 -34.15
N ASP A 42 -29.19 -8.34 -35.29
CA ASP A 42 -29.26 -9.39 -36.31
C ASP A 42 -28.61 -10.69 -35.81
N SER A 43 -27.54 -10.56 -34.99
CA SER A 43 -26.79 -11.70 -34.44
C SER A 43 -27.48 -12.35 -33.23
N TYR A 44 -28.09 -11.55 -32.34
CA TYR A 44 -28.63 -12.02 -31.04
C TYR A 44 -30.16 -11.91 -30.92
N GLY A 45 -30.84 -11.41 -31.96
CA GLY A 45 -32.28 -11.24 -32.03
C GLY A 45 -32.82 -10.02 -31.28
N THR A 46 -34.09 -9.70 -31.49
CA THR A 46 -34.75 -8.51 -30.91
C THR A 46 -34.86 -8.53 -29.39
N ILE A 47 -34.76 -9.70 -28.75
CA ILE A 47 -34.71 -9.84 -27.29
C ILE A 47 -33.47 -9.18 -26.67
N ALA A 48 -32.38 -9.03 -27.44
CA ALA A 48 -31.14 -8.39 -27.01
C ALA A 48 -31.18 -6.85 -27.07
N ALA A 49 -32.29 -6.23 -27.49
CA ALA A 49 -32.40 -4.77 -27.59
C ALA A 49 -32.10 -3.97 -26.28
N PRO A 50 -32.46 -4.44 -25.07
CA PRO A 50 -32.04 -3.77 -23.83
C PRO A 50 -30.53 -3.84 -23.60
N VAL A 51 -29.90 -4.97 -23.95
CA VAL A 51 -28.44 -5.18 -23.83
C VAL A 51 -27.72 -4.31 -24.85
N LYS A 52 -28.18 -4.23 -26.11
CA LYS A 52 -27.62 -3.30 -27.10
C LYS A 52 -27.67 -1.87 -26.59
N ARG A 53 -28.80 -1.41 -26.03
CA ARG A 53 -28.90 -0.04 -25.49
C ARG A 53 -27.86 0.21 -24.40
N ALA A 54 -27.69 -0.72 -23.46
CA ALA A 54 -26.67 -0.59 -22.41
C ALA A 54 -25.23 -0.58 -22.98
N LEU A 55 -24.97 -1.32 -24.06
CA LEU A 55 -23.70 -1.27 -24.78
C LEU A 55 -23.51 0.07 -25.52
N ASP A 56 -24.53 0.57 -26.22
CA ASP A 56 -24.51 1.89 -26.86
C ASP A 56 -24.21 2.98 -25.81
N ASP A 57 -24.90 2.97 -24.67
CA ASP A 57 -24.70 3.91 -23.56
C ASP A 57 -23.26 3.81 -22.98
N TYR A 58 -22.75 2.59 -22.75
CA TYR A 58 -21.39 2.34 -22.29
C TYR A 58 -20.32 2.85 -23.27
N TYR A 59 -20.44 2.52 -24.56
CA TYR A 59 -19.47 2.95 -25.56
C TYR A 59 -19.52 4.47 -25.80
N ASN A 60 -20.69 5.10 -25.70
CA ASN A 60 -20.81 6.56 -25.71
C ASN A 60 -20.10 7.20 -24.50
N ALA A 61 -20.25 6.63 -23.29
CA ALA A 61 -19.54 7.10 -22.10
C ALA A 61 -18.01 6.95 -22.26
N ARG A 62 -17.54 5.79 -22.75
CA ARG A 62 -16.12 5.55 -23.07
C ARG A 62 -15.60 6.54 -24.11
N LYS A 63 -16.35 6.80 -25.19
CA LYS A 63 -15.98 7.76 -26.24
C LYS A 63 -15.77 9.16 -25.66
N ASN A 64 -16.70 9.63 -24.85
CA ASN A 64 -16.62 10.93 -24.18
C ASN A 64 -15.41 11.03 -23.23
N ALA A 65 -15.13 9.97 -22.46
CA ALA A 65 -13.98 9.92 -21.56
C ALA A 65 -12.63 9.93 -22.32
N GLY A 66 -12.53 9.13 -23.39
CA GLY A 66 -11.33 9.09 -24.24
C GLY A 66 -11.06 10.41 -24.95
N TYR A 67 -12.09 11.06 -25.48
CA TYR A 67 -11.96 12.41 -26.07
C TYR A 67 -11.54 13.47 -25.03
N ALA A 68 -12.02 13.37 -23.78
CA ALA A 68 -11.59 14.26 -22.71
C ALA A 68 -10.10 14.06 -22.36
N LEU A 69 -9.64 12.81 -22.29
CA LEU A 69 -8.22 12.47 -22.05
C LEU A 69 -7.34 12.93 -23.22
N ALA A 70 -7.72 12.65 -24.47
CA ALA A 70 -7.01 13.13 -25.64
C ALA A 70 -6.91 14.67 -25.67
N GLY A 71 -7.97 15.37 -25.27
CA GLY A 71 -7.96 16.83 -25.10
C GLY A 71 -6.96 17.31 -24.05
N GLN A 72 -6.74 16.56 -22.96
CA GLN A 72 -5.69 16.86 -21.97
C GLN A 72 -4.29 16.68 -22.58
N HIS A 73 -4.04 15.57 -23.29
CA HIS A 73 -2.76 15.34 -23.97
C HIS A 73 -2.45 16.44 -25.00
N ARG A 74 -3.41 16.83 -25.86
CA ARG A 74 -3.20 17.95 -26.80
C ARG A 74 -2.88 19.26 -26.08
N LYS A 75 -3.58 19.59 -25.00
CA LYS A 75 -3.32 20.79 -24.19
C LYS A 75 -1.92 20.79 -23.56
N THR A 76 -1.42 19.63 -23.11
CA THR A 76 -0.05 19.49 -22.62
C THR A 76 0.96 19.69 -23.74
N GLY A 77 0.74 19.09 -24.92
CA GLY A 77 1.58 19.31 -26.11
C GLY A 77 1.64 20.78 -26.54
N ASP A 78 0.49 21.47 -26.56
CA ASP A 78 0.42 22.91 -26.86
C ASP A 78 1.20 23.75 -25.84
N SER A 79 1.15 23.37 -24.56
CA SER A 79 1.87 24.05 -23.47
C SER A 79 3.38 23.85 -23.57
N LEU A 80 3.83 22.64 -23.92
CA LEU A 80 5.24 22.31 -24.16
C LEU A 80 5.81 23.06 -25.36
N ARG A 81 5.09 23.11 -26.48
CA ARG A 81 5.49 23.87 -27.67
C ARG A 81 5.53 25.38 -27.39
N ALA A 82 4.56 25.93 -26.66
CA ALA A 82 4.57 27.33 -26.24
C ALA A 82 5.76 27.67 -25.32
N ALA A 83 6.16 26.75 -24.44
CA ALA A 83 7.34 26.92 -23.60
C ALA A 83 8.64 26.92 -24.42
N ALA A 84 8.79 26.00 -25.38
CA ALA A 84 9.94 25.95 -26.30
C ALA A 84 10.11 27.27 -27.08
N ASP A 85 9.02 27.78 -27.64
CA ASP A 85 9.02 29.02 -28.42
C ASP A 85 9.33 30.26 -27.55
N GLU A 86 8.92 30.25 -26.26
CA GLU A 86 9.26 31.31 -25.29
C GLU A 86 10.74 31.26 -24.89
N PHE A 87 11.32 30.07 -24.68
CA PHE A 87 12.77 29.93 -24.42
C PHE A 87 13.60 30.48 -25.58
N GLU A 88 13.29 30.11 -26.82
CA GLU A 88 13.97 30.66 -27.99
C GLU A 88 13.77 32.18 -28.11
N ARG A 89 12.60 32.71 -27.75
CA ARG A 89 12.33 34.14 -27.77
C ARG A 89 13.24 34.89 -26.77
N VAL A 90 13.39 34.35 -25.55
CA VAL A 90 14.23 34.91 -24.48
C VAL A 90 15.72 34.80 -24.82
N ASP A 91 16.17 33.70 -25.41
CA ASP A 91 17.56 33.55 -25.87
C ASP A 91 17.88 34.54 -27.01
N ASN A 92 17.01 34.62 -28.03
CA ASN A 92 17.17 35.59 -29.12
C ASN A 92 17.15 37.06 -28.63
N GLU A 93 16.36 37.38 -27.60
CA GLU A 93 16.34 38.69 -26.96
C GLU A 93 17.65 38.97 -26.21
N SER A 94 18.15 37.98 -25.46
CA SER A 94 19.42 38.03 -24.73
C SER A 94 20.62 38.19 -25.67
N ALA A 95 20.68 37.42 -26.75
CA ALA A 95 21.71 37.52 -27.78
C ALA A 95 21.71 38.91 -28.46
N ARG A 96 20.53 39.49 -28.74
CA ARG A 96 20.42 40.87 -29.26
C ARG A 96 20.87 41.91 -28.25
N GLN A 97 20.59 41.72 -26.96
CA GLN A 97 21.02 42.64 -25.90
C GLN A 97 22.55 42.63 -25.74
N LEU A 98 23.17 41.44 -25.75
CA LEU A 98 24.62 41.27 -25.74
C LEU A 98 25.28 41.87 -26.99
N GLY A 99 24.68 41.68 -28.16
CA GLY A 99 25.14 42.30 -29.42
C GLY A 99 25.20 43.84 -29.34
N ARG A 100 24.12 44.47 -28.86
CA ARG A 100 24.08 45.94 -28.67
C ARG A 100 25.13 46.44 -27.67
N ALA A 101 25.30 45.73 -26.56
CA ALA A 101 26.32 46.07 -25.55
C ALA A 101 27.76 45.96 -26.09
N GLY A 102 27.99 45.11 -27.10
CA GLY A 102 29.25 45.01 -27.83
C GLY A 102 29.51 46.18 -28.78
N GLU A 103 28.47 46.66 -29.50
CA GLU A 103 28.61 47.75 -30.48
C GLU A 103 28.77 49.14 -29.84
N GLU A 104 28.04 49.47 -28.76
CA GLU A 104 28.15 50.77 -28.10
C GLU A 104 29.51 51.01 -27.39
N ASN A 105 30.26 49.94 -27.08
CA ASN A 105 31.56 50.01 -26.41
C ASN A 105 32.77 50.05 -27.37
N GLY A 106 32.57 50.34 -28.66
CA GLY A 106 33.62 50.46 -29.68
C GLY A 106 34.65 51.60 -29.46
N SER A 107 34.63 52.31 -28.32
CA SER A 107 35.50 53.46 -28.00
C SER A 107 36.54 53.20 -26.89
N GLY A 108 37.28 52.09 -27.01
CA GLY A 108 38.60 51.93 -26.39
C GLY A 108 38.65 51.59 -24.89
N PRO A 109 39.66 50.81 -24.44
CA PRO A 109 39.75 50.38 -23.05
C PRO A 109 40.33 51.47 -22.14
N GLN A 110 39.50 52.15 -21.36
CA GLN A 110 39.95 52.64 -20.05
C GLN A 110 39.73 51.55 -19.01
N LEU A 111 40.82 51.05 -18.43
CA LEU A 111 40.73 50.27 -17.19
C LEU A 111 40.16 51.17 -16.09
N GLN A 112 38.93 50.89 -15.66
CA GLN A 112 38.43 51.37 -14.38
C GLN A 112 38.09 50.15 -13.51
N THR A 113 38.69 50.13 -12.32
CA THR A 113 38.53 49.11 -11.28
C THR A 113 37.09 49.01 -10.80
N PRO A 114 36.65 47.83 -10.30
CA PRO A 114 35.27 47.64 -9.83
C PRO A 114 35.02 48.42 -8.54
N THR A 115 34.42 49.61 -8.65
CA THR A 115 33.84 50.34 -7.52
C THR A 115 32.50 49.73 -7.12
N GLN A 116 32.36 49.39 -5.84
CA GLN A 116 31.12 48.91 -5.25
C GLN A 116 29.96 49.86 -5.57
N HIS A 117 28.87 49.34 -6.14
CA HIS A 117 27.64 50.10 -6.31
C HIS A 117 26.83 50.12 -5.02
N GLN A 118 26.89 51.27 -4.36
CA GLN A 118 26.03 51.66 -3.25
C GLN A 118 24.66 52.11 -3.81
N PRO A 119 23.52 51.66 -3.27
CA PRO A 119 22.21 52.07 -3.77
C PRO A 119 21.93 53.56 -3.43
N PRO A 120 21.41 54.37 -4.37
CA PRO A 120 21.20 55.80 -4.14
C PRO A 120 19.93 56.10 -3.33
N ALA A 121 20.00 57.16 -2.51
CA ALA A 121 18.87 57.72 -1.80
C ALA A 121 17.95 58.56 -2.71
N VAL A 122 16.66 58.62 -2.38
CA VAL A 122 15.62 59.29 -3.21
C VAL A 122 14.98 60.46 -2.49
N GLY A 123 14.76 61.56 -3.23
CA GLY A 123 13.79 62.62 -2.93
C GLY A 123 14.09 63.94 -3.66
N PRO A 124 13.15 64.90 -3.77
CA PRO A 124 11.68 64.76 -3.73
C PRO A 124 10.91 65.54 -4.85
N GLY A 125 9.65 65.13 -5.09
CA GLY A 125 8.60 65.84 -5.87
C GLY A 125 8.67 65.73 -7.41
N ASP A 126 7.60 65.79 -8.22
CA ASP A 126 6.11 65.74 -8.04
C ASP A 126 5.49 65.56 -9.48
N SER A 127 4.24 65.18 -9.79
CA SER A 127 2.95 65.05 -9.08
C SER A 127 2.04 63.98 -9.75
N SER A 128 0.96 63.52 -9.07
CA SER A 128 -0.29 62.93 -9.66
C SER A 128 -0.20 61.54 -10.35
N THR A 129 -1.07 60.53 -10.16
CA THR A 129 -2.41 60.41 -9.50
C THR A 129 -2.68 58.94 -9.10
N ALA A 130 -3.48 58.66 -8.06
CA ALA A 130 -3.81 57.32 -7.48
C ALA A 130 -5.09 56.68 -8.10
N PRO A 131 -5.70 55.52 -7.66
CA PRO A 131 -5.48 54.66 -6.47
C PRO A 131 -5.58 53.10 -6.73
N PRO A 132 -6.00 52.21 -5.79
CA PRO A 132 -5.19 51.48 -4.79
C PRO A 132 -5.23 49.92 -4.96
N PRO A 133 -4.49 49.11 -4.15
CA PRO A 133 -5.10 48.60 -2.90
C PRO A 133 -4.14 48.36 -1.70
N SER A 134 -4.79 48.09 -0.57
CA SER A 134 -4.31 47.77 0.79
C SER A 134 -3.14 46.77 0.94
N GLY A 135 -2.39 46.90 2.05
CA GLY A 135 -1.45 45.88 2.54
C GLY A 135 -1.59 45.62 4.04
N VAL A 136 -0.82 44.66 4.56
CA VAL A 136 -0.51 44.43 5.98
C VAL A 136 0.95 43.98 6.06
N GLY A 137 1.73 44.53 7.01
CA GLY A 137 3.15 44.22 7.17
C GLY A 137 3.46 43.38 8.42
N THR A 138 4.66 42.79 8.44
CA THR A 138 5.25 42.08 9.59
C THR A 138 6.51 42.83 10.08
N PRO A 139 6.77 42.90 11.40
CA PRO A 139 7.96 43.54 11.94
C PRO A 139 9.14 42.55 12.10
N VAL A 140 10.35 43.04 11.84
CA VAL A 140 11.63 42.37 12.15
C VAL A 140 12.06 42.74 13.58
N GLY A 141 12.72 41.82 14.29
CA GLY A 141 13.27 42.04 15.64
C GLY A 141 14.74 41.64 15.76
N ASP A 142 15.53 42.49 16.41
CA ASP A 142 17.00 42.40 16.51
C ASP A 142 17.54 41.28 17.41
N THR A 143 18.77 40.87 17.13
CA THR A 143 19.62 40.04 18.02
C THR A 143 20.62 40.90 18.82
N PRO A 144 20.85 40.55 20.10
CA PRO A 144 22.07 40.97 20.81
C PRO A 144 22.89 39.76 21.32
N ALA A 145 24.21 39.93 21.38
CA ALA A 145 25.15 38.89 21.82
C ALA A 145 25.71 39.12 23.24
N GLY A 146 25.97 38.03 23.96
CA GLY A 146 27.07 37.91 24.91
C GLY A 146 26.83 38.29 26.38
N ALA A 147 26.76 37.28 27.27
CA ALA A 147 27.08 37.41 28.69
C ALA A 147 27.53 36.07 29.32
N VAL A 148 28.53 36.12 30.20
CA VAL A 148 29.09 35.04 31.06
C VAL A 148 29.15 35.66 32.47
N PRO A 149 28.69 35.04 33.59
CA PRO A 149 29.44 34.02 34.37
C PRO A 149 28.53 33.14 35.30
N PRO A 150 28.93 32.61 36.48
CA PRO A 150 30.10 31.80 36.88
C PRO A 150 29.76 30.45 37.61
N GLY A 151 30.72 29.51 37.65
CA GLY A 151 31.22 28.96 38.93
C GLY A 151 30.48 27.84 39.71
N ALA A 152 30.96 26.61 39.50
CA ALA A 152 31.23 25.56 40.52
C ALA A 152 30.11 24.87 41.35
N THR A 153 30.03 23.55 41.20
CA THR A 153 30.39 22.62 42.30
C THR A 153 30.85 21.26 41.75
N GLN A 154 31.70 20.57 42.50
CA GLN A 154 32.50 19.43 42.02
C GLN A 154 32.34 18.22 42.95
N ALA A 155 31.82 17.11 42.42
CA ALA A 155 31.85 15.77 43.01
C ALA A 155 31.58 14.77 41.87
N GLY A 156 32.18 13.59 41.78
CA GLY A 156 33.22 12.98 42.60
C GLY A 156 33.30 11.50 42.21
N ALA A 157 34.37 11.07 41.56
CA ALA A 157 34.51 9.69 41.09
C ALA A 157 34.81 8.72 42.24
N PRO A 158 34.46 7.44 42.08
CA PRO A 158 35.26 6.36 42.64
C PRO A 158 35.92 5.52 41.53
N ASN A 159 37.18 5.19 41.75
CA ASN A 159 38.00 4.34 40.91
C ASN A 159 38.41 3.10 41.74
N GLY A 160 38.52 1.92 41.11
CA GLY A 160 39.01 0.69 41.74
C GLY A 160 37.92 -0.35 42.08
N ALA A 161 38.17 -1.65 41.98
CA ALA A 161 39.41 -2.34 41.58
C ALA A 161 39.14 -3.73 40.97
N ALA A 162 40.07 -4.21 40.16
CA ALA A 162 40.15 -5.62 39.77
C ALA A 162 40.75 -6.48 40.91
N PRO A 163 40.53 -7.79 40.86
CA PRO A 163 41.68 -8.71 40.91
C PRO A 163 41.61 -9.79 39.83
N GLY A 164 42.77 -10.26 39.38
CA GLY A 164 42.90 -11.31 38.36
C GLY A 164 43.17 -12.71 38.93
N VAL A 165 43.04 -13.69 38.04
CA VAL A 165 43.69 -15.02 37.97
C VAL A 165 44.35 -15.60 39.23
N ASP A 166 43.88 -16.79 39.63
CA ASP A 166 44.68 -18.02 39.51
C ASP A 166 43.75 -19.26 39.54
N GLY A 167 44.19 -20.39 38.97
CA GLY A 167 43.35 -21.59 38.77
C GLY A 167 43.76 -22.82 39.57
N ALA A 168 42.86 -23.80 39.67
CA ALA A 168 43.18 -25.20 40.00
C ALA A 168 42.03 -26.14 39.63
N THR A 169 42.33 -27.22 38.88
CA THR A 169 41.55 -28.47 38.85
C THR A 169 41.89 -29.32 40.09
N PRO A 170 41.03 -30.27 40.54
CA PRO A 170 41.14 -31.65 40.03
C PRO A 170 39.85 -32.53 40.02
N SER A 171 39.88 -33.56 39.16
CA SER A 171 39.38 -34.97 39.33
C SER A 171 37.93 -35.25 39.78
N ASP A 172 37.10 -35.95 38.98
CA ASP A 172 37.13 -37.38 38.54
C ASP A 172 36.43 -38.36 39.50
N THR A 173 35.29 -38.92 39.06
CA THR A 173 34.84 -40.34 39.22
C THR A 173 33.63 -40.51 38.28
N ALA A 174 33.67 -41.14 37.10
CA ALA A 174 34.11 -42.49 36.66
C ALA A 174 33.07 -43.62 36.86
N ALA A 175 32.35 -43.95 35.78
CA ALA A 175 31.80 -45.27 35.41
C ALA A 175 31.33 -45.17 33.93
N ALA A 176 32.09 -45.66 32.94
CA ALA A 176 32.02 -47.02 32.39
C ALA A 176 30.58 -47.40 31.93
N GLY A 177 30.25 -47.62 30.65
CA GLY A 177 31.06 -47.67 29.42
C GLY A 177 31.27 -49.11 28.94
N GLU A 178 30.68 -49.48 27.79
CA GLU A 178 31.16 -50.57 26.93
C GLU A 178 30.60 -50.43 25.49
N ASP A 179 31.50 -50.55 24.51
CA ASP A 179 31.23 -50.59 23.07
C ASP A 179 30.49 -51.88 22.65
N SER A 180 29.77 -51.86 21.52
CA SER A 180 30.25 -52.54 20.29
C SER A 180 29.26 -52.56 19.09
N GLN A 181 29.84 -52.28 17.91
CA GLN A 181 29.52 -52.85 16.59
C GLN A 181 28.12 -52.65 15.94
N GLY A 182 28.11 -51.88 14.85
CA GLY A 182 27.39 -52.28 13.63
C GLY A 182 28.24 -53.25 12.76
N PRO A 183 27.91 -53.53 11.48
CA PRO A 183 26.80 -53.05 10.65
C PRO A 183 25.93 -54.21 10.08
N GLY A 184 24.87 -53.91 9.30
CA GLY A 184 24.11 -54.98 8.63
C GLY A 184 23.06 -54.52 7.60
N VAL A 185 23.32 -54.84 6.32
CA VAL A 185 22.41 -54.65 5.19
C VAL A 185 21.38 -55.80 5.14
N GLY A 186 20.12 -55.54 4.75
CA GLY A 186 19.14 -56.62 4.50
C GLY A 186 17.83 -56.13 3.89
N ALA A 187 17.46 -56.66 2.72
CA ALA A 187 16.25 -56.30 1.98
C ALA A 187 15.27 -57.48 1.86
N ALA A 188 13.98 -57.17 1.62
CA ALA A 188 12.87 -58.10 1.29
C ALA A 188 12.48 -59.10 2.41
N GLN A 189 11.26 -59.63 2.52
CA GLN A 189 10.34 -60.05 1.45
C GLN A 189 8.88 -60.21 1.97
N ALA A 190 7.94 -60.44 1.04
CA ALA A 190 6.50 -60.54 1.26
C ALA A 190 5.99 -61.91 1.78
N GLY A 191 4.73 -61.91 2.24
CA GLY A 191 3.89 -63.09 2.55
C GLY A 191 3.43 -63.13 4.01
N GLY A 192 2.17 -63.42 4.35
CA GLY A 192 0.99 -63.70 3.52
C GLY A 192 -0.09 -64.45 4.34
N VAL A 193 -1.35 -64.30 3.92
CA VAL A 193 -2.56 -65.10 4.29
C VAL A 193 -2.96 -65.30 5.76
N ASN A 194 -4.15 -64.80 6.11
CA ASN A 194 -5.32 -65.62 6.49
C ASN A 194 -6.61 -64.78 6.39
N GLY A 195 -7.76 -65.41 6.13
CA GLY A 195 -9.01 -64.70 5.80
C GLY A 195 -10.31 -65.38 6.25
N ALA A 196 -11.39 -65.13 5.50
CA ALA A 196 -12.81 -65.45 5.77
C ALA A 196 -13.53 -64.45 6.73
N ALA A 197 -14.83 -64.13 6.58
CA ALA A 197 -15.85 -64.70 5.69
C ALA A 197 -16.86 -63.64 5.15
N VAL A 198 -17.67 -64.08 4.18
CA VAL A 198 -18.71 -63.32 3.43
C VAL A 198 -20.10 -63.55 4.06
N PRO A 199 -21.08 -62.66 3.85
CA PRO A 199 -22.32 -63.14 3.21
C PRO A 199 -22.84 -62.24 2.07
N THR A 200 -23.27 -62.89 0.99
CA THR A 200 -23.89 -62.31 -0.22
C THR A 200 -25.39 -62.13 -0.08
N GLY A 201 -25.96 -61.12 -0.73
CA GLY A 201 -27.41 -61.00 -0.96
C GLY A 201 -27.71 -60.20 -2.23
N SER A 202 -28.16 -60.88 -3.29
CA SER A 202 -28.56 -60.25 -4.56
C SER A 202 -30.08 -60.06 -4.62
N ALA A 203 -30.53 -58.94 -5.20
CA ALA A 203 -31.89 -58.81 -5.73
C ALA A 203 -31.91 -57.85 -6.94
N VAL A 204 -32.56 -58.29 -8.02
CA VAL A 204 -32.85 -57.51 -9.24
C VAL A 204 -34.37 -57.51 -9.42
N PRO A 205 -34.97 -56.36 -9.72
CA PRO A 205 -35.74 -56.19 -10.97
C PRO A 205 -35.30 -54.90 -11.69
N GLY A 206 -35.33 -54.77 -13.00
CA GLY A 206 -36.35 -55.28 -13.94
C GLY A 206 -36.93 -54.04 -14.64
N GLY A 207 -36.50 -53.78 -15.86
CA GLY A 207 -36.68 -52.46 -16.50
C GLY A 207 -38.05 -52.22 -17.15
N SER A 208 -38.34 -50.95 -17.43
CA SER A 208 -39.33 -50.49 -18.40
C SER A 208 -38.82 -49.20 -19.05
N ALA A 209 -38.87 -49.14 -20.38
CA ALA A 209 -38.66 -47.91 -21.14
C ALA A 209 -39.96 -47.08 -21.20
N VAL A 210 -39.87 -45.76 -21.45
CA VAL A 210 -40.77 -44.97 -22.33
C VAL A 210 -40.41 -43.46 -22.31
N THR A 211 -40.26 -42.90 -23.53
CA THR A 211 -40.26 -41.48 -23.97
C THR A 211 -39.63 -40.34 -23.15
N ALA A 212 -38.78 -39.56 -23.84
CA ALA A 212 -38.46 -38.18 -23.50
C ALA A 212 -39.61 -37.21 -23.84
N PRO A 213 -39.68 -36.07 -23.12
CA PRO A 213 -39.90 -34.79 -23.80
C PRO A 213 -38.88 -33.72 -23.35
N GLY A 214 -38.53 -32.80 -24.25
CA GLY A 214 -37.70 -31.63 -23.91
C GLY A 214 -38.48 -30.60 -23.09
N GLY A 215 -37.80 -29.95 -22.14
CA GLY A 215 -38.35 -28.87 -21.32
C GLY A 215 -37.24 -27.92 -20.89
N VAL A 216 -37.36 -26.64 -21.28
CA VAL A 216 -36.40 -25.57 -20.95
C VAL A 216 -36.68 -25.06 -19.53
N PRO A 217 -35.66 -24.88 -18.66
CA PRO A 217 -35.86 -24.31 -17.33
C PRO A 217 -36.13 -22.79 -17.40
N PRO A 218 -36.92 -22.23 -16.45
CA PRO A 218 -37.43 -20.86 -16.55
C PRO A 218 -36.38 -19.79 -16.18
N THR A 219 -36.42 -18.68 -16.91
CA THR A 219 -35.74 -17.43 -16.56
C THR A 219 -36.49 -16.73 -15.42
N VAL A 220 -35.79 -16.41 -14.33
CA VAL A 220 -36.26 -15.51 -13.27
C VAL A 220 -35.47 -14.21 -13.30
N SER A 221 -36.18 -13.10 -13.21
CA SER A 221 -35.63 -11.75 -13.31
C SER A 221 -34.95 -11.30 -12.02
N ALA A 222 -33.74 -10.75 -12.17
CA ALA A 222 -33.18 -9.72 -11.31
C ALA A 222 -32.40 -8.76 -12.23
N GLY A 223 -32.32 -7.46 -11.98
CA GLY A 223 -32.57 -6.76 -10.73
C GLY A 223 -31.40 -5.78 -10.57
N SER A 224 -31.67 -4.50 -10.81
CA SER A 224 -30.67 -3.44 -10.93
C SER A 224 -29.94 -3.12 -9.61
N GLY A 225 -28.66 -2.75 -9.72
CA GLY A 225 -28.01 -1.83 -8.78
C GLY A 225 -27.08 -2.47 -7.75
N GLY A 226 -25.77 -2.47 -8.06
CA GLY A 226 -24.67 -2.70 -7.13
C GLY A 226 -23.46 -1.87 -7.60
N PRO A 227 -22.60 -1.37 -6.70
CA PRO A 227 -21.58 -0.38 -7.05
C PRO A 227 -20.52 -0.97 -7.99
N GLY A 228 -20.06 -0.17 -8.95
CA GLY A 228 -18.98 -0.56 -9.85
C GLY A 228 -17.66 -0.72 -9.10
N GLY A 229 -16.90 -1.76 -9.43
CA GLY A 229 -15.51 -1.88 -9.00
C GLY A 229 -14.64 -0.74 -9.55
N PRO A 230 -13.45 -0.50 -8.97
CA PRO A 230 -12.57 0.58 -9.41
C PRO A 230 -12.13 0.34 -10.85
N GLY A 231 -12.63 1.17 -11.76
CA GLY A 231 -12.19 1.16 -13.14
C GLY A 231 -10.78 1.75 -13.26
N SER A 232 -9.93 1.08 -14.04
CA SER A 232 -8.78 1.64 -14.78
C SER A 232 -8.26 2.99 -14.27
N GLY A 233 -7.32 2.96 -13.34
CA GLY A 233 -6.58 4.13 -12.88
C GLY A 233 -5.71 4.78 -13.97
N PRO A 234 -5.12 5.96 -13.69
CA PRO A 234 -4.39 6.74 -14.68
C PRO A 234 -3.13 6.02 -15.21
N ALA A 235 -2.72 6.40 -16.42
CA ALA A 235 -1.55 5.84 -17.08
C ALA A 235 -0.26 6.10 -16.28
N ASP A 236 0.64 5.12 -16.29
CA ASP A 236 1.94 5.20 -15.64
C ASP A 236 2.95 5.91 -16.56
N ASP A 237 3.53 7.01 -16.07
CA ASP A 237 4.38 7.94 -16.83
C ASP A 237 5.82 7.42 -17.03
N ARG A 238 6.04 6.12 -16.81
CA ARG A 238 7.34 5.44 -16.85
C ARG A 238 7.63 4.70 -18.15
N SER A 239 6.77 4.82 -19.17
CA SER A 239 6.91 4.11 -20.45
C SER A 239 7.93 4.75 -21.41
N ALA A 240 9.17 4.89 -20.94
CA ALA A 240 10.29 5.39 -21.74
C ALA A 240 10.89 4.29 -22.65
N GLN A 241 10.53 4.38 -23.94
CA GLN A 241 11.38 4.08 -25.11
C GLN A 241 11.83 2.62 -25.38
N PRO A 242 11.20 1.91 -26.35
CA PRO A 242 11.78 0.71 -26.94
C PRO A 242 12.90 1.04 -27.95
N PRO A 243 13.91 0.17 -28.14
CA PRO A 243 14.97 0.40 -29.11
C PRO A 243 14.48 0.26 -30.56
N THR A 244 14.82 1.23 -31.40
CA THR A 244 14.47 1.28 -32.83
C THR A 244 15.27 0.26 -33.65
N GLY A 245 14.61 -0.65 -34.38
CA GLY A 245 15.37 -1.63 -35.18
C GLY A 245 14.65 -2.71 -35.99
N ALA A 246 13.52 -2.45 -36.68
CA ALA A 246 13.11 -3.28 -37.83
C ALA A 246 12.06 -2.59 -38.72
N THR A 247 12.42 -2.22 -39.94
CA THR A 247 11.48 -1.76 -40.96
C THR A 247 10.82 -2.94 -41.68
N GLY A 248 9.50 -3.12 -41.59
CA GLY A 248 8.77 -3.94 -42.56
C GLY A 248 7.48 -4.63 -42.11
N ARG A 249 6.34 -3.95 -42.34
CA ARG A 249 5.15 -4.52 -43.01
C ARG A 249 4.48 -5.76 -42.37
N THR A 250 3.42 -5.53 -41.58
CA THR A 250 2.06 -5.95 -41.96
C THR A 250 0.98 -5.22 -41.16
N ASP A 251 -0.12 -4.92 -41.83
CA ASP A 251 -1.32 -4.26 -41.29
C ASP A 251 -2.22 -5.32 -40.63
N LEU A 252 -2.02 -5.52 -39.33
CA LEU A 252 -2.82 -6.39 -38.47
C LEU A 252 -3.16 -5.60 -37.20
N PRO A 253 -4.39 -5.73 -36.65
CA PRO A 253 -4.68 -5.18 -35.34
C PRO A 253 -3.70 -5.78 -34.32
N PRO A 254 -3.26 -5.02 -33.30
CA PRO A 254 -2.34 -5.55 -32.30
C PRO A 254 -2.98 -6.76 -31.64
N MET A 255 -2.41 -7.94 -31.94
CA MET A 255 -2.73 -9.16 -31.23
C MET A 255 -2.48 -8.89 -29.74
N PRO A 256 -3.40 -9.22 -28.83
CA PRO A 256 -3.15 -9.06 -27.40
C PRO A 256 -1.91 -9.90 -27.07
N ILE A 257 -0.79 -9.22 -26.77
CA ILE A 257 0.44 -9.88 -26.37
C ILE A 257 0.10 -10.57 -25.05
N PRO A 258 0.17 -11.91 -24.96
CA PRO A 258 -0.15 -12.60 -23.73
C PRO A 258 0.83 -12.12 -22.65
N THR A 259 0.29 -11.68 -21.52
CA THR A 259 1.13 -11.19 -20.42
C THR A 259 2.01 -12.32 -19.90
N PRO A 260 3.17 -12.04 -19.27
CA PRO A 260 4.04 -13.09 -18.73
C PRO A 260 3.29 -14.06 -17.81
N PHE A 261 2.39 -13.54 -16.98
CA PHE A 261 1.53 -14.34 -16.11
C PHE A 261 0.52 -15.18 -16.89
N ALA A 262 -0.20 -14.61 -17.87
CA ALA A 262 -1.14 -15.36 -18.70
C ALA A 262 -0.45 -16.45 -19.55
N ALA A 263 0.77 -16.18 -20.01
CA ALA A 263 1.62 -17.14 -20.71
C ALA A 263 2.04 -18.29 -19.78
N ALA A 264 2.47 -18.01 -18.54
CA ALA A 264 2.84 -19.03 -17.58
C ALA A 264 1.64 -19.90 -17.14
N VAL A 265 0.47 -19.31 -16.90
CA VAL A 265 -0.78 -20.08 -16.63
C VAL A 265 -1.12 -20.98 -17.83
N SER A 266 -0.93 -20.49 -19.06
CA SER A 266 -1.15 -21.28 -20.29
C SER A 266 -0.13 -22.42 -20.44
N ALA A 267 1.15 -22.17 -20.16
CA ALA A 267 2.21 -23.18 -20.21
C ALA A 267 2.07 -24.23 -19.11
N ALA A 268 1.69 -23.82 -17.91
CA ALA A 268 1.40 -24.74 -16.80
C ALA A 268 0.16 -25.60 -17.11
N LYS A 269 -0.84 -25.03 -17.79
CA LYS A 269 -2.01 -25.77 -18.30
C LYS A 269 -1.63 -26.78 -19.39
N GLU A 270 -0.75 -26.41 -20.32
CA GLU A 270 -0.25 -27.32 -21.36
C GLU A 270 0.56 -28.47 -20.73
N LYS A 271 1.40 -28.16 -19.74
CA LYS A 271 2.19 -29.13 -18.96
C LYS A 271 1.33 -30.10 -18.16
N GLU A 272 0.22 -29.65 -17.56
CA GLU A 272 -0.74 -30.56 -16.89
C GLU A 272 -1.65 -31.32 -17.87
N ALA A 273 -1.79 -30.82 -19.10
CA ALA A 273 -2.50 -31.50 -20.19
C ALA A 273 -1.61 -32.48 -20.98
N GLU A 274 -0.30 -32.55 -20.70
CA GLU A 274 0.56 -33.60 -21.25
C GLU A 274 0.01 -34.98 -20.84
N PRO A 275 0.06 -35.99 -21.73
CA PRO A 275 -0.74 -37.21 -21.58
C PRO A 275 -0.19 -38.16 -20.51
N ALA A 276 -0.47 -37.84 -19.24
CA ALA A 276 -0.59 -38.84 -18.20
C ALA A 276 -1.62 -39.88 -18.67
N TYR A 277 -1.25 -41.16 -18.63
CA TYR A 277 -2.03 -42.28 -19.19
C TYR A 277 -3.26 -42.65 -18.31
N MET A 278 -3.84 -41.66 -17.62
CA MET A 278 -5.02 -41.76 -16.75
C MET A 278 -6.09 -40.77 -17.25
N VAL A 279 -6.98 -41.27 -18.10
CA VAL A 279 -8.19 -40.54 -18.49
C VAL A 279 -9.13 -40.49 -17.29
N GLY A 280 -9.18 -39.37 -16.58
CA GLY A 280 -10.00 -39.23 -15.37
C GLY A 280 -10.08 -37.83 -14.77
N ASP A 281 -8.95 -37.27 -14.35
CA ASP A 281 -8.91 -35.96 -13.70
C ASP A 281 -8.93 -34.82 -14.73
N ALA A 282 -9.95 -33.97 -14.64
CA ALA A 282 -9.96 -32.69 -15.33
C ALA A 282 -9.12 -31.70 -14.53
N VAL A 283 -8.14 -31.08 -15.18
CA VAL A 283 -7.35 -29.99 -14.58
C VAL A 283 -8.28 -28.86 -14.15
N ASP A 284 -8.32 -28.59 -12.84
CA ASP A 284 -9.04 -27.43 -12.32
C ASP A 284 -8.26 -26.16 -12.64
N ASN A 285 -8.87 -25.30 -13.48
CA ASN A 285 -8.21 -24.10 -13.99
C ASN A 285 -8.04 -23.03 -12.90
N ASP A 286 -8.87 -23.05 -11.86
CA ASP A 286 -8.81 -22.09 -10.76
C ASP A 286 -7.71 -22.50 -9.77
N LEU A 287 -7.58 -23.80 -9.48
CA LEU A 287 -6.47 -24.33 -8.67
C LEU A 287 -5.13 -24.06 -9.36
N LEU A 288 -5.04 -24.32 -10.66
CA LEU A 288 -3.86 -24.04 -11.47
C LEU A 288 -3.50 -22.54 -11.46
N LEU A 289 -4.48 -21.65 -11.63
CA LEU A 289 -4.29 -20.20 -11.57
C LEU A 289 -3.77 -19.76 -10.19
N ALA A 290 -4.42 -20.23 -9.13
CA ALA A 290 -4.06 -19.91 -7.76
C ALA A 290 -2.64 -20.37 -7.41
N ARG A 291 -2.30 -21.61 -7.78
CA ARG A 291 -0.96 -22.19 -7.58
C ARG A 291 0.11 -21.46 -8.38
N THR A 292 -0.15 -21.15 -9.65
CA THR A 292 0.80 -20.40 -10.49
C THR A 292 1.14 -19.06 -9.88
N LEU A 293 0.13 -18.31 -9.38
CA LEU A 293 0.37 -17.05 -8.68
C LEU A 293 1.14 -17.26 -7.38
N LEU A 294 0.71 -18.19 -6.52
CA LEU A 294 1.37 -18.42 -5.23
C LEU A 294 2.83 -18.86 -5.41
N SER A 295 3.12 -19.79 -6.31
CA SER A 295 4.48 -20.25 -6.60
C SER A 295 5.37 -19.13 -7.16
N ALA A 296 4.83 -18.24 -8.00
CA ALA A 296 5.56 -17.08 -8.49
C ALA A 296 5.81 -16.04 -7.39
N VAL A 297 4.85 -15.81 -6.49
CA VAL A 297 5.04 -14.94 -5.32
C VAL A 297 6.11 -15.51 -4.39
N LEU A 298 6.05 -16.81 -4.08
CA LEU A 298 7.07 -17.49 -3.26
C LEU A 298 8.45 -17.56 -3.92
N ALA A 299 8.54 -17.41 -5.25
CA ALA A 299 9.80 -17.25 -5.96
C ALA A 299 10.31 -15.80 -5.92
N ALA A 300 9.41 -14.81 -5.99
CA ALA A 300 9.73 -13.40 -5.99
C ALA A 300 10.15 -12.90 -4.60
N VAL A 301 9.39 -13.23 -3.56
CA VAL A 301 9.72 -12.85 -2.17
C VAL A 301 10.88 -13.71 -1.65
N ASP A 302 11.84 -13.08 -0.98
CA ASP A 302 12.92 -13.82 -0.35
C ASP A 302 12.41 -14.59 0.88
N SER A 303 12.96 -15.79 1.06
CA SER A 303 12.67 -16.70 2.18
C SER A 303 13.18 -16.22 3.55
N SER A 304 13.82 -15.05 3.60
CA SER A 304 14.39 -14.44 4.80
C SER A 304 13.35 -13.99 5.82
N VAL A 305 12.12 -13.65 5.42
CA VAL A 305 11.08 -13.21 6.37
C VAL A 305 10.58 -14.38 7.21
N LEU A 306 11.05 -14.45 8.45
CA LEU A 306 10.90 -15.60 9.34
C LEU A 306 9.42 -15.89 9.68
N GLY A 307 8.91 -17.03 9.23
CA GLY A 307 7.53 -17.49 9.49
C GLY A 307 6.43 -16.81 8.65
N LEU A 308 6.81 -16.09 7.60
CA LEU A 308 5.91 -15.58 6.58
C LEU A 308 5.25 -16.75 5.82
N ASN A 309 3.92 -16.79 5.81
CA ASN A 309 3.13 -17.68 4.98
C ASN A 309 2.17 -16.88 4.09
N TRP A 310 1.86 -17.46 2.94
CA TRP A 310 1.00 -16.89 1.91
C TRP A 310 -0.12 -17.86 1.54
N ALA A 311 -1.25 -17.31 1.12
CA ALA A 311 -2.31 -18.06 0.46
C ALA A 311 -2.87 -17.27 -0.72
N VAL A 312 -3.39 -18.00 -1.70
CA VAL A 312 -4.14 -17.46 -2.84
C VAL A 312 -5.45 -18.23 -2.98
N ALA A 313 -6.55 -17.51 -3.19
CA ALA A 313 -7.87 -18.06 -3.41
C ALA A 313 -8.45 -17.54 -4.72
N VAL A 314 -9.19 -18.38 -5.42
CA VAL A 314 -10.05 -17.96 -6.53
C VAL A 314 -11.49 -18.06 -6.06
N MET A 315 -12.27 -17.02 -6.34
CA MET A 315 -13.70 -16.97 -6.02
C MET A 315 -14.49 -16.62 -7.27
N ARG A 316 -15.56 -17.37 -7.55
CA ARG A 316 -16.40 -17.17 -8.74
C ARG A 316 -17.80 -16.68 -8.36
N GLY A 317 -18.23 -15.61 -9.00
CA GLY A 317 -19.58 -15.06 -8.92
C GLY A 317 -20.10 -14.60 -10.31
N PRO A 318 -21.25 -13.92 -10.37
CA PRO A 318 -21.83 -13.43 -11.63
C PRO A 318 -20.91 -12.52 -12.45
N ALA A 319 -19.99 -11.81 -11.80
CA ALA A 319 -19.03 -10.92 -12.44
C ALA A 319 -17.79 -11.63 -13.03
N GLY A 320 -17.62 -12.93 -12.78
CA GLY A 320 -16.45 -13.71 -13.20
C GLY A 320 -15.67 -14.32 -12.03
N ALA A 321 -14.37 -14.49 -12.21
CA ALA A 321 -13.44 -14.93 -11.17
C ALA A 321 -12.68 -13.74 -10.58
N GLY A 322 -12.64 -13.63 -9.26
CA GLY A 322 -11.70 -12.77 -8.54
C GLY A 322 -10.57 -13.62 -7.95
N VAL A 323 -9.33 -13.12 -8.02
CA VAL A 323 -8.15 -13.74 -7.42
C VAL A 323 -7.74 -12.94 -6.20
N PHE A 324 -7.63 -13.59 -5.05
CA PHE A 324 -7.36 -12.95 -3.76
C PHE A 324 -6.09 -13.52 -3.14
N ILE A 325 -5.18 -12.64 -2.71
CA ILE A 325 -3.95 -13.00 -2.00
C ILE A 325 -3.94 -12.42 -0.60
N THR A 326 -3.32 -13.13 0.35
CA THR A 326 -2.94 -12.57 1.65
C THR A 326 -1.70 -13.26 2.21
N SER A 327 -0.92 -12.51 2.96
CA SER A 327 0.08 -13.03 3.89
C SER A 327 -0.51 -13.18 5.30
N ASN A 328 0.23 -13.83 6.20
CA ASN A 328 -0.02 -13.82 7.64
C ASN A 328 0.64 -12.62 8.38
N GLU A 329 1.20 -11.65 7.65
CA GLU A 329 1.93 -10.47 8.19
C GLU A 329 1.05 -9.27 8.57
N GLY A 330 -0.21 -9.52 8.91
CA GLY A 330 -1.19 -8.48 9.27
C GLY A 330 -1.67 -7.68 8.05
N ARG A 331 -2.99 -7.48 7.96
CA ARG A 331 -3.70 -6.80 6.87
C ARG A 331 -3.16 -7.05 5.44
N GLY A 332 -2.70 -8.27 5.19
CA GLY A 332 -2.25 -8.73 3.87
C GLY A 332 -1.02 -8.01 3.35
N TRP A 333 -0.08 -7.67 4.25
CA TRP A 333 1.18 -7.02 3.91
C TRP A 333 1.87 -7.64 2.69
N LEU A 334 2.39 -6.76 1.83
CA LEU A 334 3.17 -7.06 0.64
C LEU A 334 4.57 -6.44 0.80
N PRO A 335 5.66 -7.21 0.60
CA PRO A 335 7.01 -6.65 0.59
C PRO A 335 7.19 -5.63 -0.53
N ALA A 336 8.20 -4.76 -0.39
CA ALA A 336 8.69 -3.93 -1.50
C ALA A 336 9.20 -4.82 -2.65
N GLU A 337 9.35 -4.23 -3.84
CA GLU A 337 9.79 -4.92 -5.07
C GLU A 337 8.88 -6.06 -5.59
N LEU A 338 7.77 -6.38 -4.91
CA LEU A 338 6.78 -7.34 -5.39
C LEU A 338 5.72 -6.65 -6.27
N PHE A 339 5.64 -7.07 -7.53
CA PHE A 339 4.67 -6.60 -8.51
C PHE A 339 3.68 -7.73 -8.85
N LEU A 340 2.39 -7.55 -8.54
CA LEU A 340 1.36 -8.56 -8.82
C LEU A 340 0.49 -8.16 -10.02
N PRO A 341 -0.14 -9.11 -10.75
CA PRO A 341 -1.11 -8.78 -11.80
C PRO A 341 -2.23 -7.88 -11.26
N ARG A 342 -2.64 -6.88 -12.04
CA ARG A 342 -3.61 -5.84 -11.61
C ARG A 342 -4.98 -6.39 -11.23
N GLU A 343 -5.32 -7.61 -11.65
CA GLU A 343 -6.55 -8.32 -11.32
C GLU A 343 -6.52 -8.98 -9.93
N VAL A 344 -5.36 -9.05 -9.28
CA VAL A 344 -5.21 -9.60 -7.93
C VAL A 344 -5.65 -8.59 -6.90
N SER A 345 -6.54 -9.01 -5.99
CA SER A 345 -7.01 -8.21 -4.86
C SER A 345 -6.55 -8.81 -3.53
N THR A 346 -6.73 -8.08 -2.44
CA THR A 346 -6.53 -8.59 -1.08
C THR A 346 -7.83 -8.43 -0.27
N PRO A 347 -8.10 -9.26 0.75
CA PRO A 347 -9.29 -9.13 1.60
C PRO A 347 -9.54 -7.72 2.14
N TRP A 348 -8.45 -7.01 2.44
CA TRP A 348 -8.39 -5.82 3.28
C TRP A 348 -8.81 -4.54 2.56
N VAL A 349 -8.74 -4.53 1.22
CA VAL A 349 -9.34 -3.48 0.37
C VAL A 349 -10.87 -3.46 0.50
N TRP A 350 -11.47 -4.57 0.93
CA TRP A 350 -12.91 -4.70 1.10
C TRP A 350 -13.38 -4.47 2.54
N ASP A 351 -12.52 -4.16 3.50
CA ASP A 351 -12.90 -4.04 4.92
C ASP A 351 -14.08 -3.05 5.13
N GLU A 352 -14.09 -1.90 4.42
CA GLU A 352 -15.21 -0.92 4.47
C GLU A 352 -16.51 -1.50 3.90
N PHE A 353 -16.45 -2.25 2.80
CA PHE A 353 -17.60 -2.94 2.21
C PHE A 353 -18.09 -4.11 3.08
N LEU A 354 -17.19 -4.75 3.81
CA LEU A 354 -17.47 -5.91 4.66
C LEU A 354 -18.01 -5.52 6.03
N ALA A 355 -17.71 -4.31 6.53
CA ALA A 355 -18.31 -3.75 7.74
C ALA A 355 -19.85 -3.96 7.78
N ASP A 356 -20.34 -4.31 8.97
CA ASP A 356 -21.75 -4.61 9.25
C ASP A 356 -22.48 -3.44 9.95
N GLY A 357 -21.77 -2.34 10.20
CA GLY A 357 -22.28 -1.17 10.92
C GLY A 357 -22.32 -1.31 12.45
N SER A 358 -21.74 -2.39 13.01
CA SER A 358 -21.64 -2.61 14.46
C SER A 358 -20.77 -1.57 15.20
N GLY A 359 -19.93 -0.85 14.47
CA GLY A 359 -18.91 0.05 15.02
C GLY A 359 -17.59 -0.66 15.36
N ASP A 360 -17.52 -1.98 15.16
CA ASP A 360 -16.29 -2.74 15.38
C ASP A 360 -15.33 -2.51 14.22
N ALA A 361 -14.36 -1.62 14.43
CA ALA A 361 -13.42 -1.20 13.40
C ALA A 361 -12.33 -2.25 13.17
N GLY A 362 -12.63 -3.35 12.48
CA GLY A 362 -11.62 -4.34 12.10
C GLY A 362 -12.20 -5.67 11.62
N SER A 363 -11.50 -6.32 10.70
CA SER A 363 -11.90 -7.64 10.19
C SER A 363 -11.57 -8.74 11.20
N PRO A 364 -12.49 -9.70 11.47
CA PRO A 364 -12.33 -10.70 12.54
C PRO A 364 -11.23 -11.73 12.28
N TRP A 365 -10.63 -11.74 11.08
CA TRP A 365 -9.48 -12.56 10.71
C TRP A 365 -8.14 -11.83 10.85
N GLU A 366 -8.12 -10.62 11.42
CA GLU A 366 -6.87 -9.95 11.79
C GLU A 366 -6.12 -10.73 12.88
N GLY A 367 -4.81 -10.98 12.67
CA GLY A 367 -3.97 -11.73 13.62
C GLY A 367 -4.05 -13.27 13.53
N VAL A 368 -4.87 -13.82 12.63
CA VAL A 368 -4.94 -15.26 12.35
C VAL A 368 -3.62 -15.76 11.74
N ALA A 369 -3.10 -16.89 12.26
CA ALA A 369 -1.82 -17.44 11.86
C ALA A 369 -1.80 -18.05 10.44
N ASP A 370 -2.93 -18.65 10.02
CA ASP A 370 -3.10 -19.34 8.73
C ASP A 370 -3.72 -18.41 7.67
N PRO A 371 -2.99 -18.02 6.61
CA PRO A 371 -3.52 -17.17 5.55
C PRO A 371 -4.57 -17.89 4.69
N ALA A 372 -4.58 -19.23 4.65
CA ALA A 372 -5.60 -19.98 3.93
C ALA A 372 -6.95 -19.83 4.64
N ARG A 373 -6.95 -19.90 5.98
CA ARG A 373 -8.12 -19.61 6.80
C ARG A 373 -8.61 -18.17 6.63
N VAL A 374 -7.71 -17.18 6.59
CA VAL A 374 -8.08 -15.77 6.30
C VAL A 374 -8.90 -15.66 5.01
N LEU A 375 -8.46 -16.32 3.93
CA LEU A 375 -9.17 -16.28 2.64
C LEU A 375 -10.51 -17.03 2.66
N VAL A 376 -10.64 -18.09 3.46
CA VAL A 376 -11.93 -18.79 3.68
C VAL A 376 -12.93 -17.88 4.40
N GLU A 377 -12.50 -17.19 5.47
CA GLU A 377 -13.35 -16.30 6.27
C GLU A 377 -13.79 -15.05 5.51
N PHE A 378 -12.84 -14.45 4.78
CA PHE A 378 -13.12 -13.43 3.78
C PHE A 378 -14.10 -13.96 2.72
N GLY A 379 -13.90 -15.16 2.20
CA GLY A 379 -14.75 -15.77 1.17
C GLY A 379 -16.18 -16.04 1.63
N LEU A 380 -16.39 -16.41 2.89
CA LEU A 380 -17.72 -16.54 3.49
C LEU A 380 -18.42 -15.18 3.62
N SER A 381 -17.68 -14.16 4.06
CA SER A 381 -18.21 -12.81 4.33
C SER A 381 -18.48 -12.01 3.05
N TRP A 382 -17.49 -11.97 2.15
CA TRP A 382 -17.54 -11.31 0.85
C TRP A 382 -18.42 -12.08 -0.13
N GLY A 383 -18.32 -13.40 -0.18
CA GLY A 383 -19.11 -14.24 -1.09
C GLY A 383 -20.63 -14.09 -0.88
N ALA A 384 -21.07 -13.96 0.37
CA ALA A 384 -22.46 -13.67 0.71
C ALA A 384 -22.94 -12.31 0.17
N LYS A 385 -22.09 -11.27 0.20
CA LYS A 385 -22.40 -9.93 -0.31
C LYS A 385 -22.26 -9.82 -1.84
N ALA A 386 -21.30 -10.52 -2.44
CA ALA A 386 -20.97 -10.48 -3.87
C ALA A 386 -21.67 -11.57 -4.71
N ASN A 387 -22.45 -12.45 -4.09
CA ASN A 387 -23.00 -13.68 -4.69
C ASN A 387 -21.90 -14.55 -5.33
N ALA A 388 -20.77 -14.68 -4.64
CA ALA A 388 -19.62 -15.44 -5.10
C ALA A 388 -19.33 -16.62 -4.16
N ARG A 389 -18.65 -17.65 -4.67
CA ARG A 389 -18.20 -18.81 -3.90
C ARG A 389 -16.71 -19.04 -4.10
N LEU A 390 -16.05 -19.55 -3.07
CA LEU A 390 -14.70 -20.11 -3.20
C LEU A 390 -14.71 -21.22 -4.25
N SER A 391 -13.76 -21.20 -5.19
CA SER A 391 -13.63 -22.21 -6.23
C SER A 391 -12.25 -22.88 -6.25
N ALA A 392 -11.21 -22.24 -5.71
CA ALA A 392 -9.95 -22.90 -5.37
C ALA A 392 -9.23 -22.16 -4.23
N LEU A 393 -8.39 -22.88 -3.49
CA LEU A 393 -7.54 -22.32 -2.42
C LEU A 393 -6.16 -22.98 -2.41
N VAL A 394 -5.10 -22.18 -2.36
CA VAL A 394 -3.74 -22.68 -2.18
C VAL A 394 -3.01 -21.96 -1.05
N SER A 395 -2.06 -22.64 -0.40
CA SER A 395 -1.24 -22.07 0.68
C SER A 395 0.19 -22.59 0.67
N SER A 396 1.14 -21.72 1.06
CA SER A 396 2.53 -22.10 1.33
C SER A 396 2.63 -22.97 2.58
N GLY A 397 1.68 -22.82 3.50
CA GLY A 397 1.54 -23.63 4.70
C GLY A 397 0.70 -24.89 4.47
N ALA A 398 0.64 -25.75 5.49
CA ALA A 398 -0.30 -26.87 5.50
C ALA A 398 -1.73 -26.35 5.73
N ILE A 399 -2.63 -26.56 4.76
CA ILE A 399 -4.07 -26.28 4.94
C ILE A 399 -4.63 -27.25 5.99
N ASP A 400 -5.46 -26.74 6.89
CA ASP A 400 -6.15 -27.55 7.91
C ASP A 400 -7.07 -28.65 7.31
N SER A 401 -7.21 -29.75 8.06
CA SER A 401 -8.07 -30.88 7.71
C SER A 401 -9.57 -30.61 7.88
N GLY A 402 -9.96 -29.77 8.85
CA GLY A 402 -11.33 -29.28 9.02
C GLY A 402 -11.76 -28.43 7.84
N LEU A 403 -10.90 -27.53 7.37
CA LEU A 403 -11.12 -26.76 6.13
C LEU A 403 -11.39 -27.68 4.91
N ARG A 404 -10.51 -28.66 4.65
CA ARG A 404 -10.73 -29.62 3.54
C ARG A 404 -12.01 -30.45 3.70
N THR A 405 -12.40 -30.77 4.93
CA THR A 405 -13.62 -31.55 5.19
C THR A 405 -14.88 -30.72 4.94
N ARG A 406 -14.88 -29.45 5.36
CA ARG A 406 -16.02 -28.53 5.24
C ARG A 406 -16.23 -28.01 3.82
N PHE A 407 -15.15 -27.85 3.05
CA PHE A 407 -15.16 -27.40 1.66
C PHE A 407 -14.71 -28.52 0.71
N SER A 408 -15.32 -29.69 0.86
CA SER A 408 -14.92 -30.92 0.13
C SER A 408 -15.16 -30.88 -1.38
N ASP A 409 -15.91 -29.89 -1.87
CA ASP A 409 -16.15 -29.59 -3.29
C ASP A 409 -15.18 -28.53 -3.87
N VAL A 410 -14.31 -27.94 -3.03
CA VAL A 410 -13.31 -26.95 -3.43
C VAL A 410 -11.93 -27.63 -3.55
N PRO A 411 -11.29 -27.60 -4.73
CA PRO A 411 -9.88 -27.97 -4.88
C PRO A 411 -8.96 -27.16 -3.96
N MET A 412 -8.12 -27.86 -3.17
CA MET A 412 -7.21 -27.25 -2.22
C MET A 412 -5.80 -27.85 -2.25
N GLU A 413 -4.77 -27.01 -2.37
CA GLU A 413 -3.35 -27.42 -2.33
C GLU A 413 -2.58 -26.67 -1.23
N GLY A 414 -1.96 -27.40 -0.30
CA GLY A 414 -1.12 -26.82 0.76
C GLY A 414 0.32 -27.25 0.58
N LEU A 415 1.26 -26.55 1.22
CA LEU A 415 2.71 -26.73 1.06
C LEU A 415 3.18 -26.44 -0.37
N VAL A 416 2.54 -25.48 -1.05
CA VAL A 416 2.96 -25.02 -2.38
C VAL A 416 4.36 -24.40 -2.30
N GLY A 417 5.26 -24.85 -3.17
CA GLY A 417 6.62 -24.33 -3.27
C GLY A 417 6.77 -23.20 -4.29
N ALA A 418 7.93 -22.52 -4.24
CA ALA A 418 8.33 -21.51 -5.22
C ALA A 418 8.52 -22.11 -6.63
N ALA A 419 8.14 -21.36 -7.67
CA ALA A 419 8.44 -21.66 -9.07
C ALA A 419 8.77 -20.38 -9.85
N TYR A 420 9.84 -20.43 -10.65
CA TYR A 420 10.43 -19.27 -11.33
C TYR A 420 9.91 -19.09 -12.76
N ASP A 421 8.70 -19.58 -13.05
CA ASP A 421 8.07 -19.48 -14.38
C ASP A 421 7.55 -18.05 -14.69
N VAL A 422 7.38 -17.22 -13.66
CA VAL A 422 7.07 -15.78 -13.73
C VAL A 422 7.96 -15.04 -12.74
N ASP A 423 8.64 -13.98 -13.18
CA ASP A 423 9.41 -13.11 -12.30
C ASP A 423 8.57 -11.90 -11.85
N LEU A 424 7.97 -12.00 -10.67
CA LEU A 424 7.16 -10.93 -10.06
C LEU A 424 8.01 -9.87 -9.34
N ARG A 425 9.35 -9.91 -9.48
CA ARG A 425 10.25 -8.84 -8.99
C ARG A 425 10.47 -7.72 -10.01
N VAL A 426 10.02 -7.93 -11.25
CA VAL A 426 10.19 -6.98 -12.35
C VAL A 426 8.85 -6.36 -12.68
N PHE A 427 8.78 -5.04 -12.68
CA PHE A 427 7.59 -4.30 -13.11
C PHE A 427 7.27 -4.57 -14.60
N THR A 428 5.99 -4.81 -14.88
CA THR A 428 5.44 -4.96 -16.22
C THR A 428 4.15 -4.11 -16.36
N PRO A 429 3.72 -3.74 -17.59
CA PRO A 429 2.52 -2.91 -17.76
C PRO A 429 1.25 -3.51 -17.14
N ASP A 430 1.14 -4.84 -17.12
CA ASP A 430 0.02 -5.61 -16.56
C ASP A 430 0.11 -5.85 -15.04
N THR A 431 1.25 -5.55 -14.42
CA THR A 431 1.41 -5.63 -12.97
C THR A 431 1.28 -4.27 -12.29
N ALA A 432 1.08 -4.30 -10.98
CA ALA A 432 1.09 -3.15 -10.10
C ALA A 432 1.91 -3.49 -8.84
N ASP A 433 2.55 -2.47 -8.27
CA ASP A 433 3.21 -2.56 -6.98
C ASP A 433 2.20 -2.56 -5.82
N ARG A 434 2.71 -2.79 -4.62
CA ARG A 434 1.91 -2.80 -3.39
C ARG A 434 1.04 -1.54 -3.18
N LEU A 435 1.52 -0.35 -3.53
CA LEU A 435 0.71 0.87 -3.44
C LEU A 435 -0.37 0.92 -4.54
N GLY A 436 -0.08 0.46 -5.75
CA GLY A 436 -1.06 0.39 -6.85
C GLY A 436 -2.17 -0.64 -6.62
N LEU A 437 -1.93 -1.67 -5.82
CA LEU A 437 -2.90 -2.75 -5.53
C LEU A 437 -3.83 -2.47 -4.36
N VAL A 438 -3.34 -1.82 -3.28
CA VAL A 438 -4.14 -1.60 -2.06
C VAL A 438 -4.10 -0.17 -1.51
N GLY A 439 -3.37 0.75 -2.14
CA GLY A 439 -3.34 2.16 -1.75
C GLY A 439 -4.65 2.87 -2.08
N SER A 440 -4.99 3.90 -1.31
CA SER A 440 -6.13 4.76 -1.66
C SER A 440 -5.79 5.66 -2.86
N VAL A 441 -6.81 6.13 -3.58
CA VAL A 441 -6.64 7.09 -4.68
C VAL A 441 -5.90 8.34 -4.20
N GLU A 442 -6.25 8.84 -3.01
CA GLU A 442 -5.55 9.94 -2.34
C GLU A 442 -4.04 9.67 -2.13
N SER A 443 -3.65 8.44 -1.78
CA SER A 443 -2.22 8.07 -1.65
C SER A 443 -1.49 8.14 -2.99
N LEU A 444 -2.13 7.69 -4.06
CA LEU A 444 -1.58 7.71 -5.41
C LEU A 444 -1.46 9.14 -5.95
N GLU A 445 -2.47 9.97 -5.72
CA GLU A 445 -2.47 11.41 -6.02
C GLU A 445 -1.40 12.16 -5.20
N HIS A 446 -1.27 11.87 -3.90
CA HIS A 446 -0.23 12.45 -3.07
C HIS A 446 1.17 12.11 -3.59
N VAL A 447 1.42 10.85 -3.96
CA VAL A 447 2.71 10.45 -4.55
C VAL A 447 2.94 11.10 -5.93
N SER A 448 1.90 11.29 -6.76
CA SER A 448 2.07 11.96 -8.06
C SER A 448 2.41 13.45 -7.91
N ALA A 449 1.90 14.11 -6.87
CA ALA A 449 2.14 15.53 -6.59
C ALA A 449 3.55 15.88 -6.06
N VAL A 450 4.30 14.90 -5.52
CA VAL A 450 5.68 15.14 -5.02
C VAL A 450 6.66 15.32 -6.19
N PRO A 451 7.44 16.42 -6.26
CA PRO A 451 8.55 16.55 -7.22
C PRO A 451 9.69 15.58 -6.93
N ASP A 452 10.41 15.10 -7.94
CA ASP A 452 11.51 14.14 -7.75
C ASP A 452 12.64 14.68 -6.84
N SER A 453 12.88 16.00 -6.86
CA SER A 453 13.82 16.67 -5.95
C SER A 453 13.41 16.61 -4.47
N GLN A 454 12.15 16.31 -4.16
CA GLN A 454 11.61 16.21 -2.80
C GLN A 454 11.38 14.75 -2.35
N VAL A 455 11.59 13.76 -3.23
CA VAL A 455 11.35 12.33 -2.93
C VAL A 455 12.10 11.88 -1.68
N ARG A 456 13.39 12.18 -1.57
CA ARG A 456 14.21 11.80 -0.40
C ARG A 456 13.73 12.45 0.90
N GLU A 457 13.46 13.75 0.86
CA GLU A 457 12.93 14.51 2.00
C GLU A 457 11.60 13.90 2.46
N ARG A 458 10.69 13.61 1.52
CA ARG A 458 9.38 13.04 1.83
C ARG A 458 9.45 11.63 2.42
N CYS A 459 10.36 10.76 1.96
CA CYS A 459 10.59 9.45 2.57
C CYS A 459 11.04 9.59 4.05
N VAL A 460 11.93 10.54 4.34
CA VAL A 460 12.41 10.82 5.71
C VAL A 460 11.29 11.36 6.59
N GLU A 461 10.44 12.26 6.08
CA GLU A 461 9.26 12.75 6.79
C GLU A 461 8.31 11.61 7.17
N LEU A 462 7.98 10.71 6.23
CA LEU A 462 7.07 9.59 6.47
C LEU A 462 7.62 8.62 7.53
N ALA A 463 8.91 8.29 7.46
CA ALA A 463 9.56 7.43 8.45
C ALA A 463 9.61 8.08 9.84
N ALA A 464 9.91 9.38 9.92
CA ALA A 464 9.94 10.12 11.18
C ALA A 464 8.54 10.32 11.80
N ASP A 465 7.53 10.60 10.98
CA ASP A 465 6.13 10.71 11.43
C ASP A 465 5.62 9.38 11.99
N ALA A 466 5.82 8.28 11.26
CA ALA A 466 5.48 6.94 11.73
C ALA A 466 6.20 6.59 13.05
N HIS A 467 7.51 6.86 13.15
CA HIS A 467 8.28 6.63 14.36
C HIS A 467 7.72 7.41 15.56
N ALA A 468 7.43 8.69 15.37
CA ALA A 468 6.87 9.54 16.42
C ALA A 468 5.44 9.12 16.81
N LYS A 469 4.63 8.69 15.85
CA LYS A 469 3.24 8.22 16.04
C LYS A 469 3.18 6.91 16.81
N VAL A 470 3.86 5.86 16.32
CA VAL A 470 3.97 4.56 17.01
C VAL A 470 4.62 4.72 18.40
N GLY A 471 5.59 5.64 18.49
CA GLY A 471 6.23 6.02 19.75
C GLY A 471 5.28 6.57 20.82
N ARG A 472 4.23 7.29 20.41
CA ARG A 472 3.18 7.84 21.32
C ARG A 472 2.11 6.82 21.67
N THR A 473 1.68 5.99 20.72
CA THR A 473 0.49 5.15 20.86
C THR A 473 0.75 3.82 21.55
N SER A 474 1.98 3.31 21.50
CA SER A 474 2.34 2.05 22.17
C SER A 474 3.57 2.18 23.08
N ALA A 475 3.43 1.70 24.31
CA ALA A 475 4.57 1.41 25.17
C ALA A 475 5.34 0.24 24.56
N ALA A 476 6.62 0.47 24.22
CA ALA A 476 7.45 -0.55 23.60
C ALA A 476 7.49 -1.82 24.46
N THR A 477 7.13 -2.97 23.86
CA THR A 477 7.46 -4.28 24.44
C THR A 477 8.98 -4.40 24.54
N PRO A 478 9.52 -5.26 25.42
CA PRO A 478 10.96 -5.48 25.50
C PRO A 478 11.59 -5.81 24.14
N ASP A 479 10.86 -6.56 23.31
CA ASP A 479 11.28 -6.97 21.97
C ASP A 479 11.31 -5.78 20.98
N ALA A 480 10.33 -4.87 21.06
CA ALA A 480 10.29 -3.65 20.25
C ALA A 480 11.24 -2.53 20.74
N ALA A 481 11.64 -2.55 22.01
CA ALA A 481 12.48 -1.50 22.60
C ALA A 481 13.87 -1.42 21.94
N GLY A 482 14.43 -2.57 21.54
CA GLY A 482 15.68 -2.65 20.79
C GLY A 482 15.58 -1.94 19.44
N SER A 483 14.63 -2.37 18.59
CA SER A 483 14.44 -1.79 17.26
C SER A 483 14.15 -0.29 17.31
N ARG A 484 13.32 0.17 18.25
CA ARG A 484 13.01 1.60 18.45
C ARG A 484 14.27 2.45 18.69
N GLY A 485 15.21 1.98 19.52
CA GLY A 485 16.48 2.68 19.79
C GLY A 485 17.49 2.64 18.64
N VAL A 486 17.41 1.63 17.75
CA VAL A 486 18.21 1.62 16.50
C VAL A 486 17.63 2.63 15.50
N ARG A 487 16.31 2.61 15.28
CA ARG A 487 15.62 3.56 14.39
C ARG A 487 15.83 5.01 14.79
N GLU A 488 15.76 5.33 16.08
CA GLU A 488 15.99 6.71 16.57
C GLU A 488 17.40 7.20 16.22
N ARG A 489 18.43 6.37 16.42
CA ARG A 489 19.82 6.68 16.03
C ARG A 489 19.97 6.89 14.52
N ILE A 490 19.34 6.03 13.72
CA ILE A 490 19.35 6.12 12.26
C ILE A 490 18.68 7.42 11.81
N LEU A 491 17.42 7.66 12.20
CA LEU A 491 16.65 8.84 11.80
C LEU A 491 17.35 10.15 12.19
N ALA A 492 17.89 10.24 13.41
CA ALA A 492 18.66 11.40 13.85
C ALA A 492 19.94 11.63 13.01
N SER A 493 20.57 10.57 12.49
CA SER A 493 21.70 10.71 11.55
C SER A 493 21.27 11.08 10.13
N VAL A 494 20.17 10.51 9.61
CA VAL A 494 19.61 10.90 8.29
C VAL A 494 19.25 12.38 8.29
N GLN A 495 18.51 12.84 9.31
CA GLN A 495 18.08 14.24 9.45
C GLN A 495 19.26 15.21 9.63
N ALA A 496 20.36 14.75 10.24
CA ALA A 496 21.60 15.51 10.36
C ALA A 496 22.50 15.45 9.10
N GLY A 497 22.07 14.77 8.03
CA GLY A 497 22.86 14.62 6.80
C GLY A 497 24.16 13.83 6.99
N ARG A 498 24.20 12.88 7.94
CA ARG A 498 25.38 12.08 8.26
C ARG A 498 25.29 10.69 7.66
N ASP A 499 26.43 10.17 7.21
CA ASP A 499 26.56 8.77 6.81
C ASP A 499 26.22 7.81 7.95
N ILE A 500 25.55 6.71 7.62
CA ILE A 500 25.10 5.70 8.58
C ILE A 500 25.95 4.44 8.42
N PRO A 501 26.58 3.93 9.51
CA PRO A 501 27.33 2.68 9.45
C PRO A 501 26.47 1.50 9.01
N ALA A 502 26.99 0.65 8.12
CA ALA A 502 26.32 -0.57 7.66
C ALA A 502 25.79 -1.43 8.83
N SER A 503 26.58 -1.51 9.90
CA SER A 503 26.22 -2.26 11.11
C SER A 503 24.96 -1.77 11.82
N TRP A 504 24.49 -0.53 11.61
CA TRP A 504 23.21 -0.06 12.17
C TRP A 504 22.03 -0.57 11.34
N TRP A 505 22.20 -0.72 10.02
CA TRP A 505 21.20 -1.37 9.17
C TRP A 505 21.11 -2.86 9.45
N ASP A 506 22.25 -3.51 9.72
CA ASP A 506 22.29 -4.91 10.17
C ASP A 506 21.62 -5.07 11.55
N GLU A 507 21.96 -4.21 12.52
CA GLU A 507 21.34 -4.17 13.86
C GLU A 507 19.81 -3.95 13.81
N LEU A 508 19.31 -3.17 12.82
CA LEU A 508 17.88 -2.98 12.61
C LEU A 508 17.20 -4.22 12.00
N ARG A 509 17.87 -4.91 11.06
CA ARG A 509 17.36 -6.16 10.47
C ARG A 509 17.30 -7.28 11.51
N ASP A 510 18.37 -7.47 12.29
CA ASP A 510 18.40 -8.43 13.41
C ASP A 510 17.27 -8.17 14.42
N ALA A 511 16.98 -6.89 14.71
CA ALA A 511 15.89 -6.50 15.62
C ALA A 511 14.49 -6.70 15.01
N ASP A 512 14.33 -6.57 13.68
CA ASP A 512 13.07 -6.88 12.99
C ASP A 512 12.80 -8.39 12.94
N ASP A 513 13.83 -9.21 12.72
CA ASP A 513 13.72 -10.69 12.74
C ASP A 513 13.34 -11.21 14.12
N LEU A 514 13.90 -10.63 15.19
CA LEU A 514 13.49 -10.94 16.58
C LEU A 514 12.03 -10.54 16.84
N LEU A 515 11.60 -9.38 16.33
CA LEU A 515 10.22 -8.91 16.44
C LEU A 515 9.24 -9.80 15.64
N ALA A 516 9.64 -10.25 14.45
CA ALA A 516 8.90 -11.23 13.65
C ALA A 516 8.75 -12.56 14.38
N ALA A 517 9.83 -13.07 14.99
CA ALA A 517 9.80 -14.29 15.80
C ALA A 517 8.88 -14.16 17.03
N ALA A 518 8.87 -13.01 17.70
CA ALA A 518 7.95 -12.72 18.80
C ALA A 518 6.49 -12.68 18.33
N MET A 519 6.21 -12.09 17.17
CA MET A 519 4.87 -12.03 16.57
C MET A 519 4.30 -13.43 16.29
N LEU A 520 5.10 -14.41 15.87
CA LEU A 520 4.62 -15.78 15.61
C LEU A 520 3.94 -16.42 16.83
N SER A 521 4.40 -16.10 18.05
CA SER A 521 3.83 -16.64 19.29
C SER A 521 2.55 -15.93 19.75
N GLN A 522 2.22 -14.78 19.16
CA GLN A 522 1.00 -14.01 19.45
C GLN A 522 -0.07 -14.12 18.35
N ARG A 523 0.20 -14.86 17.27
CA ARG A 523 -0.81 -15.16 16.24
C ARG A 523 -1.78 -16.23 16.73
N VAL A 524 -3.06 -16.06 16.40
CA VAL A 524 -4.12 -16.96 16.86
C VAL A 524 -4.20 -18.19 15.95
N ASP A 525 -4.04 -19.38 16.53
CA ASP A 525 -4.44 -20.64 15.90
C ASP A 525 -5.96 -20.84 16.07
N VAL A 526 -6.69 -20.67 14.98
CA VAL A 526 -8.14 -20.78 14.91
C VAL A 526 -8.60 -22.11 14.30
N GLY A 527 -7.73 -23.12 14.16
CA GLY A 527 -8.07 -24.43 13.60
C GLY A 527 -9.17 -25.18 14.39
N ARG A 528 -9.46 -24.76 15.62
CA ARG A 528 -10.55 -25.28 16.47
C ARG A 528 -11.85 -24.47 16.40
N VAL A 529 -11.83 -23.31 15.75
CA VAL A 529 -13.02 -22.47 15.54
C VAL A 529 -13.62 -22.82 14.19
N GLU A 530 -14.93 -23.01 14.12
CA GLU A 530 -15.62 -23.26 12.86
C GLU A 530 -15.51 -22.06 11.91
N PRO A 531 -15.32 -22.27 10.58
CA PRO A 531 -15.36 -21.18 9.60
C PRO A 531 -16.65 -20.34 9.69
N GLY A 532 -16.51 -19.02 9.67
CA GLY A 532 -17.60 -18.06 9.84
C GLY A 532 -17.94 -17.70 11.28
N ASP A 533 -17.38 -18.40 12.28
CA ASP A 533 -17.62 -18.12 13.70
C ASP A 533 -16.50 -17.29 14.37
N LEU A 534 -15.51 -16.82 13.61
CA LEU A 534 -14.50 -15.89 14.13
C LEU A 534 -15.13 -14.63 14.72
N ARG A 535 -14.54 -14.15 15.82
CA ARG A 535 -14.93 -12.92 16.50
C ARG A 535 -13.75 -11.97 16.50
N VAL A 536 -14.05 -10.69 16.44
CA VAL A 536 -13.05 -9.63 16.56
C VAL A 536 -12.49 -9.69 17.98
N ASP A 537 -11.19 -9.96 18.10
CA ASP A 537 -10.54 -10.17 19.40
C ASP A 537 -9.87 -8.87 19.90
N GLU A 538 -10.05 -8.55 21.18
CA GLU A 538 -9.31 -7.48 21.86
C GLU A 538 -7.87 -7.92 22.20
N GLU A 539 -7.61 -9.22 22.37
CA GLU A 539 -6.27 -9.78 22.63
C GLU A 539 -5.29 -9.50 21.47
N SER A 540 -5.81 -9.17 20.27
CA SER A 540 -5.05 -8.71 19.10
C SER A 540 -4.23 -7.43 19.29
N ALA A 541 -4.46 -6.65 20.36
CA ALA A 541 -3.83 -5.33 20.55
C ALA A 541 -2.30 -5.40 20.67
N GLY A 542 -1.75 -6.43 21.33
CA GLY A 542 -0.31 -6.62 21.46
C GLY A 542 0.35 -6.96 20.12
N LEU A 543 -0.27 -7.85 19.34
CA LEU A 543 0.17 -8.20 18.00
C LEU A 543 0.12 -7.00 17.05
N ARG A 544 -0.96 -6.20 17.08
CA ARG A 544 -1.08 -4.95 16.30
C ARG A 544 0.02 -3.95 16.62
N ALA A 545 0.36 -3.77 17.89
CA ALA A 545 1.48 -2.91 18.28
C ALA A 545 2.80 -3.38 17.66
N MET A 546 3.08 -4.69 17.65
CA MET A 546 4.28 -5.24 17.01
C MET A 546 4.24 -5.11 15.48
N VAL A 547 3.08 -5.25 14.83
CA VAL A 547 2.92 -4.99 13.39
C VAL A 547 3.28 -3.53 13.07
N PHE A 548 2.78 -2.55 13.84
CA PHE A 548 3.14 -1.15 13.63
C PHE A 548 4.63 -0.87 13.84
N GLU A 549 5.26 -1.54 14.83
CA GLU A 549 6.70 -1.49 15.05
C GLU A 549 7.49 -2.06 13.85
N ARG A 550 7.05 -3.17 13.24
CA ARG A 550 7.65 -3.71 12.00
C ARG A 550 7.47 -2.79 10.80
N ARG A 551 6.28 -2.23 10.57
CA ARG A 551 6.07 -1.24 9.48
C ARG A 551 6.93 0.01 9.69
N CYS A 552 7.23 0.38 10.93
CA CYS A 552 8.18 1.45 11.26
C CYS A 552 9.65 1.04 11.02
N ASN A 553 10.04 -0.22 11.29
CA ASN A 553 11.36 -0.75 10.88
C ASN A 553 11.51 -0.69 9.36
N GLU A 554 10.51 -1.18 8.64
CA GLU A 554 10.44 -1.20 7.17
C GLU A 554 10.63 0.19 6.56
N LEU A 555 9.87 1.19 7.05
CA LEU A 555 10.02 2.60 6.65
C LEU A 555 11.44 3.15 6.84
N VAL A 556 12.10 2.77 7.94
CA VAL A 556 13.47 3.22 8.22
C VAL A 556 14.47 2.47 7.35
N MET A 557 14.30 1.17 7.12
CA MET A 557 15.18 0.36 6.25
C MET A 557 15.18 0.85 4.81
N LEU A 558 14.03 1.30 4.26
CA LEU A 558 13.97 1.93 2.93
C LEU A 558 14.92 3.15 2.82
N LEU A 559 15.14 3.92 3.90
CA LEU A 559 16.08 5.06 3.86
C LEU A 559 17.57 4.65 3.65
N GLY A 560 17.88 3.35 3.71
CA GLY A 560 19.22 2.81 3.45
C GLY A 560 19.58 2.67 1.96
N GLU A 561 18.61 2.80 1.05
CA GLU A 561 18.81 2.60 -0.40
C GLU A 561 18.78 3.94 -1.17
N GLU A 562 18.86 3.89 -2.50
CA GLU A 562 18.73 5.08 -3.33
C GLU A 562 17.28 5.56 -3.42
N SER A 563 17.05 6.84 -3.14
CA SER A 563 15.72 7.43 -3.04
C SER A 563 15.06 7.60 -4.41
N THR A 564 14.42 6.55 -4.89
CA THR A 564 13.68 6.54 -6.17
C THR A 564 12.20 6.89 -6.00
N ARG A 565 11.55 7.21 -7.12
CA ARG A 565 10.08 7.37 -7.18
C ARG A 565 9.33 6.08 -6.80
N GLN A 566 9.96 4.91 -6.94
CA GLN A 566 9.41 3.64 -6.45
C GLN A 566 9.46 3.58 -4.92
N GLN A 567 10.60 3.92 -4.34
CA GLN A 567 10.77 3.95 -2.89
C GLN A 567 9.81 4.92 -2.17
N LEU A 568 9.43 6.04 -2.80
CA LEU A 568 8.36 6.90 -2.26
C LEU A 568 6.99 6.19 -2.23
N ARG A 569 6.66 5.38 -3.25
CA ARG A 569 5.42 4.58 -3.26
C ARG A 569 5.46 3.54 -2.16
N ASP A 570 6.61 2.89 -1.98
CA ASP A 570 6.84 1.90 -0.95
C ASP A 570 6.82 2.49 0.47
N ALA A 571 7.33 3.71 0.66
CA ALA A 571 7.23 4.44 1.91
C ALA A 571 5.78 4.86 2.22
N VAL A 572 5.04 5.40 1.24
CA VAL A 572 3.62 5.74 1.44
C VAL A 572 2.78 4.51 1.76
N TYR A 573 3.04 3.36 1.11
CA TYR A 573 2.39 2.09 1.45
C TYR A 573 2.64 1.68 2.91
N ALA A 574 3.90 1.66 3.35
CA ALA A 574 4.26 1.21 4.70
C ALA A 574 3.76 2.20 5.78
N HIS A 575 3.68 3.48 5.46
CA HIS A 575 3.08 4.52 6.31
C HIS A 575 1.56 4.37 6.42
N ASP A 576 0.85 4.17 5.31
CA ASP A 576 -0.59 3.95 5.28
C ASP A 576 -1.01 2.69 6.05
N GLN A 577 -0.20 1.63 6.03
CA GLN A 577 -0.41 0.41 6.85
C GLN A 577 -0.43 0.70 8.36
N ILE A 578 0.15 1.81 8.81
CA ILE A 578 0.07 2.30 10.20
C ILE A 578 -1.09 3.30 10.32
N VAL A 579 -1.05 4.41 9.58
CA VAL A 579 -1.92 5.58 9.88
C VAL A 579 -3.36 5.45 9.37
N LYS A 580 -3.61 4.60 8.35
CA LYS A 580 -4.96 4.28 7.85
C LYS A 580 -5.50 2.97 8.43
N HIS A 581 -4.84 2.42 9.45
CA HIS A 581 -5.32 1.22 10.13
C HIS A 581 -6.59 1.54 10.95
N PRO A 582 -7.70 0.79 10.81
CA PRO A 582 -8.98 1.14 11.45
C PRO A 582 -8.92 1.27 12.99
N ARG A 583 -7.98 0.55 13.62
CA ARG A 583 -7.71 0.58 15.08
C ARG A 583 -6.45 1.37 15.47
N PHE A 584 -5.96 2.27 14.63
CA PHE A 584 -4.87 3.18 14.99
C PHE A 584 -5.45 4.50 15.51
N GLU A 585 -5.38 4.68 16.83
CA GLU A 585 -5.79 5.92 17.49
C GLU A 585 -4.58 6.85 17.65
N GLU A 586 -4.51 7.94 16.88
CA GLU A 586 -3.45 8.92 17.09
C GLU A 586 -3.65 9.67 18.42
N ILE A 587 -2.76 9.42 19.38
CA ILE A 587 -2.63 10.25 20.58
C ILE A 587 -1.96 11.57 20.19
N PRO A 588 -2.64 12.73 20.34
CA PRO A 588 -2.05 14.02 20.03
C PRO A 588 -0.81 14.30 20.89
N ALA A 589 0.18 14.99 20.32
CA ALA A 589 1.33 15.44 21.10
C ALA A 589 0.86 16.27 22.30
N ALA A 590 1.30 15.91 23.50
CA ALA A 590 1.01 16.68 24.70
C ALA A 590 1.60 18.09 24.55
N VAL A 591 0.73 19.08 24.34
CA VAL A 591 1.14 20.48 24.26
C VAL A 591 1.59 20.90 25.66
N SER A 592 2.89 20.77 25.91
CA SER A 592 3.56 21.34 27.07
C SER A 592 3.50 22.86 26.95
N VAL A 593 2.39 23.44 27.40
CA VAL A 593 2.28 24.87 27.67
C VAL A 593 3.33 25.17 28.74
N ALA A 594 4.46 25.73 28.31
CA ALA A 594 5.46 26.25 29.24
C ALA A 594 4.73 27.22 30.18
N GLU A 595 4.89 27.03 31.50
CA GLU A 595 4.16 27.81 32.49
C GLU A 595 4.27 29.29 32.17
N ASP A 596 3.11 29.94 32.20
CA ASP A 596 2.89 31.32 31.77
C ASP A 596 3.99 32.21 32.34
N SER A 597 4.88 32.68 31.46
CA SER A 597 5.94 33.62 31.82
C SER A 597 5.27 34.94 32.19
N ARG A 598 4.83 35.05 33.45
CA ARG A 598 4.12 36.20 33.99
C ARG A 598 4.95 37.46 33.83
N VAL A 599 4.72 38.15 32.71
CA VAL A 599 5.24 39.48 32.45
C VAL A 599 4.72 40.38 33.56
N SER A 600 5.60 40.70 34.51
CA SER A 600 5.28 41.55 35.64
C SER A 600 5.06 42.99 35.16
N ARG A 601 3.81 43.27 34.74
CA ARG A 601 3.39 44.60 34.31
C ARG A 601 3.40 45.55 35.52
N PRO A 602 4.08 46.71 35.46
CA PRO A 602 4.12 47.63 36.59
C PRO A 602 2.72 48.10 37.00
N ALA A 603 2.42 48.01 38.29
CA ALA A 603 1.16 48.50 38.85
C ALA A 603 1.14 50.03 38.83
N VAL A 604 0.30 50.62 37.96
CA VAL A 604 -0.05 52.04 38.03
C VAL A 604 -1.40 52.16 38.74
N SER A 605 -1.41 52.77 39.92
CA SER A 605 -2.62 52.94 40.72
C SER A 605 -3.60 53.95 40.12
N ALA A 606 -4.85 53.48 39.96
CA ALA A 606 -6.10 54.22 40.14
C ALA A 606 -6.17 55.69 39.65
N GLY A 607 -6.69 55.87 38.44
CA GLY A 607 -7.46 57.06 38.05
C GLY A 607 -8.93 56.68 37.86
N ALA A 608 -9.83 57.22 38.69
CA ALA A 608 -11.26 56.88 38.64
C ALA A 608 -12.00 57.66 37.54
N VAL A 609 -12.83 56.98 36.76
CA VAL A 609 -13.88 57.60 35.91
C VAL A 609 -15.14 56.75 36.01
N SER A 610 -16.25 57.36 36.44
CA SER A 610 -17.54 56.68 36.60
C SER A 610 -18.22 56.44 35.25
N ALA A 611 -18.88 55.30 35.09
CA ALA A 611 -19.80 55.05 33.98
C ALA A 611 -21.19 55.67 34.25
N PRO A 612 -21.91 56.19 33.24
CA PRO A 612 -23.26 56.72 33.39
C PRO A 612 -24.32 55.61 33.42
N GLU A 613 -25.35 55.76 34.26
CA GLU A 613 -26.56 54.93 34.21
C GLU A 613 -27.35 55.17 32.91
N VAL A 614 -27.74 54.10 32.23
CA VAL A 614 -28.86 54.12 31.27
C VAL A 614 -29.73 52.88 31.47
N THR A 615 -30.99 53.13 31.79
CA THR A 615 -32.03 52.12 32.07
C THR A 615 -32.60 51.54 30.79
N GLY A 616 -32.57 50.21 30.63
CA GLY A 616 -33.23 49.52 29.51
C GLY A 616 -33.15 47.99 29.62
N GLY A 617 -34.26 47.33 29.96
CA GLY A 617 -34.31 45.86 30.12
C GLY A 617 -34.63 45.11 28.82
N PRO A 618 -34.12 43.88 28.63
CA PRO A 618 -34.46 43.04 27.48
C PRO A 618 -35.79 42.26 27.68
N PRO A 619 -36.51 41.91 26.59
CA PRO A 619 -37.82 41.26 26.64
C PRO A 619 -37.76 39.76 27.00
N PRO A 620 -38.89 39.17 27.47
CA PRO A 620 -38.93 37.80 27.98
C PRO A 620 -39.14 36.76 26.86
N ASN A 621 -38.23 35.79 26.74
CA ASN A 621 -38.48 34.37 26.42
C ASN A 621 -37.16 33.61 26.17
N ALA A 622 -36.40 33.35 27.24
CA ALA A 622 -35.35 32.34 27.24
C ALA A 622 -35.47 31.53 28.53
N VAL A 623 -35.79 30.24 28.40
CA VAL A 623 -36.04 29.34 29.54
C VAL A 623 -34.69 28.95 30.14
N ALA A 624 -34.53 29.14 31.45
CA ALA A 624 -33.32 28.76 32.17
C ALA A 624 -33.21 27.22 32.30
N ALA A 625 -32.01 26.68 32.06
CA ALA A 625 -31.72 25.27 32.29
C ALA A 625 -31.66 24.97 33.81
N PRO A 626 -32.29 23.87 34.29
CA PRO A 626 -32.26 23.50 35.69
C PRO A 626 -30.87 22.96 36.10
N GLN A 627 -30.29 23.54 37.15
CA GLN A 627 -29.07 23.05 37.78
C GLN A 627 -29.41 22.07 38.92
N THR A 628 -29.31 20.76 38.66
CA THR A 628 -29.06 19.73 39.70
C THR A 628 -28.69 18.39 39.03
N PRO A 629 -27.61 17.70 39.46
CA PRO A 629 -27.30 16.35 39.01
C PRO A 629 -28.22 15.31 39.69
N PRO A 630 -28.57 14.20 39.03
CA PRO A 630 -29.47 13.18 39.59
C PRO A 630 -28.78 12.27 40.62
N THR A 631 -29.52 11.92 41.67
CA THR A 631 -29.12 10.94 42.69
C THR A 631 -29.13 9.52 42.12
N ILE A 632 -28.03 8.78 42.29
CA ILE A 632 -27.96 7.35 41.94
C ILE A 632 -28.70 6.54 43.01
N VAL A 633 -29.64 5.69 42.57
CA VAL A 633 -30.36 4.71 43.39
C VAL A 633 -29.82 3.31 43.04
N ALA A 634 -29.45 2.54 44.06
CA ALA A 634 -28.99 1.16 43.87
C ALA A 634 -30.19 0.22 43.57
N PRO A 635 -30.04 -0.79 42.69
CA PRO A 635 -31.12 -1.71 42.37
C PRO A 635 -31.37 -2.74 43.48
N ASP A 636 -32.65 -3.06 43.68
CA ASP A 636 -33.13 -3.99 44.71
C ASP A 636 -32.79 -5.46 44.42
N THR A 637 -32.78 -6.26 45.48
CA THR A 637 -32.46 -7.70 45.42
C THR A 637 -33.71 -8.50 45.05
N ILE A 638 -33.69 -9.26 43.96
CA ILE A 638 -34.80 -10.16 43.58
C ILE A 638 -34.63 -11.51 44.29
N GLU A 639 -35.50 -11.79 45.26
CA GLU A 639 -35.65 -13.13 45.83
C GLU A 639 -36.28 -14.10 44.82
N ARG A 640 -35.85 -15.37 44.87
CA ARG A 640 -36.50 -16.47 44.16
C ARG A 640 -37.59 -17.10 45.05
N SER A 641 -38.75 -17.37 44.45
CA SER A 641 -39.77 -18.30 44.95
C SER A 641 -40.31 -19.13 43.80
#